data_AF-A0AAN7B012-F1
#
_entry.id   AF-A0AAN7B012-F1
#
_cell.length_a   1.000
_cell.length_b   1.000
_cell.length_c   1.000
_cell.angle_alpha   90.00
_cell.angle_beta   90.00
_cell.angle_gamma   90.00
#
_symmetry.space_group_name_H-M   'P 1'
#
loop_
_entity.id
_entity.type
_entity.pdbx_description
1 polymer ?
#
loop_
_entity_poly.entity_id
_entity_poly.type
_entity_poly.pdbx_seq_one_letter_code
_entity_poly.pdbx_strand_id
1 'polypeptide(L)'
;MSTRTRYSEANPTRTEPTHAQGIRARPLVDSATSASASRTPSLRVNPLIDPSATSLVKGQWLGGPERDISNDLQVPFLPLHPPLGPTFLDTEACLCRREPNPATSVDHAESLLWRCSGNQTVADVDVTTGKWFKPINKDEDTQIVLQLPLNDGSNPPLREHPMRWDSESSSLIPGTEGLSVWDQACTGENRTSFSTSYYRAAAQRDNAEVPVDAAPCWRPGAVPLRLQDVNEWQTKGCLPGFLCQNNTVNSLPQFCPPFAECQMARLGYHACALDGVNIGMGPFEPIICQAGKYCPPGGMTTFNCPAGHYCQPGAAVPTPCAVGSLCPEGSSYERYLIPLGVLIALDVLIIIGIIMLRFRNRLSSSAQVHQGSLSKKSESTVVGLARAVTRRKYKRISDEGERLHDADHEMSAVGSPVPPGRGDVWVGFQEALSMPAQSYRNGDGIMSPQGEDLERSLPPQIRAFVDSMRKATHDSEIGLSFGYSQLAFQPKGSSRPILQDITGSIRNGRLTAVMGGSGAGKSTFVNVLMGKIEYTHGRVDVNGVQGKLAQYKKLIGYVPQDDIVLPELTVRENIMHSALVRLPRTWTSLEIENHVSAVIDCLELSHVRNSLVGSVGKPVISGGQRKRVSIGMELAAAPMAIFLDEPTSGLDATAASSIMRTLKAIASLGISVITIIHQPRLEIFEMLDDLILLANGQQLYEGPESDVQPFFEKFGYAFPKHANYGDVVTDIITGNGRAYKKSGDISKDALIANWIACRKQSKLRLSSASVLAVGNLGASKAPLDRLLKKRGASRLKQFTLCLSRAFLQQYRNLSTFWFEVGLATLAGFLLGLAENAKNGVLFMGLYHPPYEILSTASDFKSAPEMALLTAIAIGLVSAAPGVRVFSEEMLLHRREAEAGHSRLAYFLAKSLSIVPRMTMACMHFTVPLWLLSTPIMGWGLGFVANLFYFYCIFGLASAISMVVKREDAPLFATMIALIVGILSGAAPPLSSVRNWKMEWLWRMSPGVWLAEIYFGQLVTPLGYVYDIQSAAGMTGFRLDGLWKNMGLLIAIGTIYRILAFVGLLWGTKMRI
;
A
#
# COMPACT_ATOMS: atom_id res chain seq x y z
N MET A 1 18.10 37.68 -19.38
CA MET A 1 17.94 38.48 -20.61
C MET A 1 19.08 38.12 -21.56
N SER A 2 18.82 37.99 -22.86
CA SER A 2 19.75 37.66 -23.95
C SER A 2 20.58 36.36 -23.87
N THR A 3 20.32 35.49 -24.85
CA THR A 3 21.13 34.33 -25.27
C THR A 3 22.38 34.74 -26.06
N ARG A 4 23.28 33.78 -26.35
CA ARG A 4 24.12 33.82 -27.56
C ARG A 4 24.40 32.41 -28.09
N THR A 5 24.79 32.31 -29.36
CA THR A 5 24.67 31.09 -30.19
C THR A 5 25.83 30.90 -31.17
N ARG A 6 26.11 29.62 -31.48
CA ARG A 6 26.69 29.01 -32.72
C ARG A 6 27.85 29.68 -33.48
N TYR A 7 28.84 28.85 -33.86
CA TYR A 7 29.45 28.65 -35.20
C TYR A 7 30.22 27.29 -35.11
N SER A 8 30.31 26.33 -36.05
CA SER A 8 30.66 26.30 -37.50
C SER A 8 32.08 26.85 -37.78
N GLU A 9 32.97 26.20 -38.54
CA GLU A 9 32.92 24.90 -39.24
C GLU A 9 34.34 24.46 -39.69
N ALA A 10 34.43 23.40 -40.50
CA ALA A 10 35.56 22.99 -41.36
C ALA A 10 36.78 22.24 -40.76
N ASN A 11 37.40 21.47 -41.66
CA ASN A 11 38.57 20.57 -41.54
C ASN A 11 39.44 20.85 -42.81
N PRO A 12 40.75 20.46 -42.96
CA PRO A 12 41.06 19.06 -43.31
C PRO A 12 42.51 18.54 -43.01
N THR A 13 42.74 17.23 -43.27
CA THR A 13 44.01 16.52 -43.59
C THR A 13 45.21 16.63 -42.62
N ARG A 14 46.05 15.60 -42.40
CA ARG A 14 46.52 14.42 -43.18
C ARG A 14 46.99 13.33 -42.14
N THR A 15 47.39 12.07 -42.40
CA THR A 15 47.82 11.30 -43.59
C THR A 15 47.39 9.80 -43.43
N GLU A 16 48.17 8.84 -43.93
CA GLU A 16 47.94 7.37 -43.99
C GLU A 16 49.34 6.67 -43.98
N PRO A 17 49.53 5.31 -43.95
CA PRO A 17 49.15 4.43 -45.09
C PRO A 17 48.74 2.95 -44.79
N THR A 18 47.90 2.39 -45.69
CA THR A 18 47.83 1.00 -46.25
C THR A 18 47.84 -0.27 -45.35
N HIS A 19 47.34 -1.45 -45.73
CA HIS A 19 46.81 -2.04 -47.00
C HIS A 19 45.35 -2.60 -46.77
N ALA A 20 44.34 -2.38 -47.63
CA ALA A 20 44.06 -2.98 -48.97
C ALA A 20 43.67 -4.48 -48.93
N GLN A 21 42.60 -5.03 -49.55
CA GLN A 21 41.49 -4.59 -50.46
C GLN A 21 40.30 -5.61 -50.29
N GLY A 22 39.05 -5.47 -50.75
CA GLY A 22 38.26 -4.44 -51.49
C GLY A 22 36.75 -4.83 -51.52
N ILE A 23 35.76 -3.91 -51.65
CA ILE A 23 35.11 -3.42 -52.91
C ILE A 23 34.14 -4.48 -53.52
N ARG A 24 32.84 -4.25 -53.89
CA ARG A 24 31.82 -3.15 -53.98
C ARG A 24 30.40 -3.82 -54.18
N ALA A 25 29.18 -3.23 -54.29
CA ALA A 25 28.52 -1.89 -54.19
C ALA A 25 26.95 -2.06 -54.06
N ARG A 26 26.15 -1.08 -54.54
CA ARG A 26 24.68 -1.01 -54.82
C ARG A 26 24.48 -0.08 -56.08
N PRO A 27 23.31 0.47 -56.55
CA PRO A 27 21.87 0.34 -56.15
C PRO A 27 20.76 0.39 -57.27
N LEU A 28 19.48 0.22 -56.87
CA LEU A 28 18.22 0.90 -57.32
C LEU A 28 17.53 0.73 -58.72
N VAL A 29 16.20 1.01 -58.70
CA VAL A 29 15.24 1.47 -59.76
C VAL A 29 14.22 0.47 -60.39
N ASP A 30 12.93 0.72 -60.06
CA ASP A 30 11.61 0.66 -60.75
C ASP A 30 11.00 -0.54 -61.54
N SER A 31 9.64 -0.50 -61.52
CA SER A 31 8.64 -1.06 -62.45
C SER A 31 8.10 -2.49 -62.21
N ALA A 32 7.07 -2.88 -62.99
CA ALA A 32 5.97 -3.74 -62.53
C ALA A 32 5.52 -4.84 -63.51
N THR A 33 4.38 -5.47 -63.20
CA THR A 33 3.54 -6.41 -63.99
C THR A 33 3.99 -7.87 -64.21
N SER A 34 3.16 -8.77 -63.65
CA SER A 34 2.63 -10.03 -64.22
C SER A 34 3.48 -11.31 -64.39
N ALA A 35 2.81 -12.41 -64.04
CA ALA A 35 2.89 -13.76 -64.62
C ALA A 35 4.03 -14.74 -64.20
N SER A 36 3.60 -15.79 -63.48
CA SER A 36 3.98 -17.21 -63.63
C SER A 36 5.42 -17.73 -63.38
N ALA A 37 5.45 -18.91 -62.73
CA ALA A 37 6.41 -20.00 -62.88
C ALA A 37 7.82 -19.94 -62.24
N SER A 38 7.99 -20.88 -61.30
CA SER A 38 9.19 -21.72 -61.06
C SER A 38 10.38 -21.22 -60.23
N ARG A 39 10.69 -22.02 -59.20
CA ARG A 39 12.00 -22.44 -58.70
C ARG A 39 13.05 -21.36 -58.35
N THR A 40 13.31 -21.23 -57.04
CA THR A 40 14.67 -21.07 -56.50
C THR A 40 15.07 -22.32 -55.68
N PRO A 41 16.38 -22.61 -55.51
CA PRO A 41 16.84 -23.95 -55.11
C PRO A 41 17.17 -24.10 -53.61
N SER A 42 17.24 -25.36 -53.17
CA SER A 42 17.69 -25.76 -51.84
C SER A 42 19.21 -25.70 -51.66
N LEU A 43 19.66 -25.49 -50.42
CA LEU A 43 20.90 -26.07 -49.91
C LEU A 43 20.62 -26.75 -48.57
N ARG A 44 21.02 -28.03 -48.44
CA ARG A 44 20.77 -28.87 -47.25
C ARG A 44 21.93 -28.79 -46.27
N VAL A 45 21.63 -29.02 -45.00
CA VAL A 45 22.36 -30.03 -44.20
C VAL A 45 21.32 -30.96 -43.57
N ASN A 46 21.62 -32.25 -43.48
CA ASN A 46 20.66 -33.30 -43.10
C ASN A 46 20.45 -33.36 -41.57
N PRO A 47 19.41 -34.08 -41.11
CA PRO A 47 19.69 -35.38 -40.48
C PRO A 47 19.22 -36.57 -41.33
N LEU A 48 19.79 -37.74 -41.06
CA LEU A 48 19.55 -38.97 -41.83
C LEU A 48 18.32 -39.73 -41.32
N ILE A 49 17.48 -40.20 -42.23
CA ILE A 49 16.87 -41.54 -42.32
C ILE A 49 16.42 -41.69 -43.78
N ASP A 50 16.65 -42.86 -44.38
CA ASP A 50 16.58 -43.07 -45.84
C ASP A 50 15.25 -43.75 -46.27
N PRO A 51 14.42 -43.11 -47.11
CA PRO A 51 13.15 -43.67 -47.58
C PRO A 51 13.30 -44.46 -48.90
N SER A 52 14.26 -45.40 -48.99
CA SER A 52 14.49 -46.19 -50.22
C SER A 52 14.81 -47.68 -50.00
N ALA A 53 13.89 -48.42 -49.34
CA ALA A 53 14.00 -49.87 -49.10
C ALA A 53 12.85 -50.70 -49.72
N THR A 54 12.32 -50.31 -50.88
CA THR A 54 11.17 -50.95 -51.55
C THR A 54 11.52 -52.14 -52.46
N SER A 55 12.38 -53.05 -51.97
CA SER A 55 12.57 -54.42 -52.49
C SER A 55 13.51 -55.21 -51.53
N LEU A 56 13.38 -56.52 -51.27
CA LEU A 56 12.39 -57.53 -51.68
C LEU A 56 11.92 -58.36 -50.48
N VAL A 57 10.63 -58.70 -50.45
CA VAL A 57 10.19 -60.07 -50.15
C VAL A 57 9.17 -60.48 -51.22
N LYS A 58 9.66 -61.10 -52.31
CA LYS A 58 8.78 -61.78 -53.27
C LYS A 58 8.54 -63.21 -52.78
N GLY A 59 7.51 -63.39 -51.95
CA GLY A 59 6.88 -64.70 -51.79
C GLY A 59 6.25 -65.14 -53.12
N GLN A 60 6.42 -66.40 -53.50
CA GLN A 60 6.00 -66.89 -54.82
C GLN A 60 4.48 -67.10 -54.89
N TRP A 61 3.86 -66.56 -55.94
CA TRP A 61 2.68 -67.19 -56.51
C TRP A 61 3.15 -68.43 -57.30
N LEU A 62 2.88 -69.62 -56.76
CA LEU A 62 2.94 -70.91 -57.46
C LEU A 62 1.66 -71.69 -57.12
N GLY A 63 1.14 -72.47 -58.07
CA GLY A 63 -0.22 -72.99 -58.01
C GLY A 63 -0.36 -74.35 -57.30
N GLY A 64 -1.31 -74.40 -56.36
CA GLY A 64 -1.92 -75.62 -55.81
C GLY A 64 -1.09 -76.39 -54.76
N PRO A 65 -1.72 -77.37 -54.07
CA PRO A 65 -3.14 -77.74 -54.09
C PRO A 65 -3.94 -77.08 -52.95
N GLU A 66 -5.21 -77.43 -52.81
CA GLU A 66 -6.07 -77.04 -51.68
C GLU A 66 -5.58 -77.62 -50.34
N ARG A 67 -5.64 -76.81 -49.27
CA ARG A 67 -6.04 -77.25 -47.92
C ARG A 67 -6.29 -76.11 -46.92
N ASP A 68 -7.28 -76.37 -46.06
CA ASP A 68 -7.48 -75.91 -44.68
C ASP A 68 -7.39 -74.40 -44.39
N ILE A 69 -8.53 -73.72 -44.61
CA ILE A 69 -8.82 -72.39 -44.06
C ILE A 69 -9.30 -72.55 -42.61
N SER A 70 -8.38 -72.58 -41.65
CA SER A 70 -8.69 -72.57 -40.21
C SER A 70 -7.53 -72.00 -39.40
N ASN A 71 -7.83 -71.06 -38.50
CA ASN A 71 -6.93 -70.36 -37.57
C ASN A 71 -6.15 -69.14 -38.13
N ASP A 72 -6.88 -68.09 -38.54
CA ASP A 72 -6.38 -66.71 -38.53
C ASP A 72 -7.22 -65.85 -37.57
N LEU A 73 -6.57 -64.91 -36.88
CA LEU A 73 -7.14 -64.16 -35.74
C LEU A 73 -8.13 -63.06 -36.19
N GLN A 74 -9.31 -63.00 -35.54
CA GLN A 74 -10.20 -61.85 -35.70
C GLN A 74 -9.65 -60.61 -34.99
N VAL A 75 -9.89 -59.44 -35.59
CA VAL A 75 -9.62 -58.13 -35.00
C VAL A 75 -10.98 -57.49 -34.70
N PRO A 76 -11.25 -56.97 -33.48
CA PRO A 76 -12.60 -56.63 -32.99
C PRO A 76 -13.32 -55.45 -33.70
N PHE A 77 -12.82 -55.01 -34.86
CA PHE A 77 -13.39 -53.94 -35.67
C PHE A 77 -13.58 -54.33 -37.15
N LEU A 78 -13.30 -55.58 -37.55
CA LEU A 78 -13.50 -56.05 -38.93
C LEU A 78 -13.83 -57.56 -38.98
N PRO A 79 -15.08 -57.97 -39.28
CA PRO A 79 -15.41 -59.38 -39.51
C PRO A 79 -14.84 -59.81 -40.87
N LEU A 80 -13.84 -60.70 -40.85
CA LEU A 80 -13.20 -61.20 -42.08
C LEU A 80 -14.12 -62.14 -42.91
N HIS A 81 -15.18 -62.67 -42.29
CA HIS A 81 -16.22 -63.47 -42.93
C HIS A 81 -17.61 -63.02 -42.44
N PRO A 82 -18.66 -63.08 -43.29
CA PRO A 82 -20.02 -62.73 -42.88
C PRO A 82 -20.56 -63.78 -41.89
N PRO A 83 -21.14 -63.37 -40.75
CA PRO A 83 -21.70 -64.30 -39.78
C PRO A 83 -22.97 -64.98 -40.31
N LEU A 84 -23.08 -66.29 -40.12
CA LEU A 84 -24.25 -67.07 -40.51
C LEU A 84 -25.41 -66.83 -39.53
N GLY A 85 -26.26 -65.84 -39.84
CA GLY A 85 -27.47 -65.51 -39.09
C GLY A 85 -27.51 -64.05 -38.61
N PRO A 86 -28.63 -63.59 -38.03
CA PRO A 86 -28.75 -62.22 -37.56
C PRO A 86 -27.81 -61.97 -36.37
N THR A 87 -26.85 -61.08 -36.57
CA THR A 87 -25.94 -60.57 -35.54
C THR A 87 -26.13 -59.08 -35.30
N PHE A 88 -26.14 -58.64 -34.04
CA PHE A 88 -26.07 -57.22 -33.69
C PHE A 88 -25.11 -56.96 -32.53
N LEU A 89 -24.58 -55.72 -32.47
CA LEU A 89 -23.73 -55.26 -31.37
C LEU A 89 -24.61 -54.59 -30.31
N ASP A 90 -24.82 -55.31 -29.21
CA ASP A 90 -25.57 -54.85 -28.02
C ASP A 90 -24.81 -53.75 -27.27
N THR A 91 -23.49 -53.88 -27.22
CA THR A 91 -22.47 -52.87 -26.85
C THR A 91 -21.26 -53.08 -27.77
N GLU A 92 -20.27 -52.18 -27.83
CA GLU A 92 -19.15 -52.32 -28.80
C GLU A 92 -18.45 -53.68 -28.73
N ALA A 93 -18.25 -54.25 -27.54
CA ALA A 93 -17.65 -55.57 -27.37
C ALA A 93 -18.64 -56.75 -27.35
N CYS A 94 -19.96 -56.55 -27.24
CA CYS A 94 -20.92 -57.67 -27.17
C CYS A 94 -21.53 -58.01 -28.53
N LEU A 95 -21.05 -59.11 -29.12
CA LEU A 95 -21.64 -59.71 -30.30
C LEU A 95 -22.80 -60.63 -29.88
N CYS A 96 -24.03 -60.23 -30.20
CA CYS A 96 -25.23 -61.04 -30.03
C CYS A 96 -25.60 -61.75 -31.34
N ARG A 97 -25.82 -63.06 -31.30
CA ARG A 97 -26.21 -63.91 -32.45
C ARG A 97 -27.32 -64.89 -32.06
N ARG A 98 -28.20 -65.25 -32.99
CA ARG A 98 -29.11 -66.39 -32.84
C ARG A 98 -28.42 -67.71 -33.16
N GLU A 99 -28.43 -68.63 -32.22
CA GLU A 99 -27.75 -69.93 -32.29
C GLU A 99 -28.63 -71.03 -31.67
N PRO A 100 -28.45 -72.31 -32.06
CA PRO A 100 -29.17 -73.42 -31.43
C PRO A 100 -28.76 -73.58 -29.97
N ASN A 101 -29.68 -74.07 -29.12
CA ASN A 101 -29.39 -74.39 -27.73
C ASN A 101 -28.34 -75.53 -27.63
N PRO A 102 -27.15 -75.29 -27.04
CA PRO A 102 -26.08 -76.29 -26.97
C PRO A 102 -26.40 -77.52 -26.09
N ALA A 103 -27.46 -77.48 -25.28
CA ALA A 103 -27.94 -78.63 -24.50
C ALA A 103 -28.86 -79.60 -25.29
N THR A 104 -29.08 -79.36 -26.58
CA THR A 104 -29.97 -80.18 -27.43
C THR A 104 -29.33 -80.54 -28.76
N SER A 105 -29.56 -81.76 -29.23
CA SER A 105 -29.07 -82.24 -30.54
C SER A 105 -29.64 -81.45 -31.71
N VAL A 106 -28.85 -81.36 -32.79
CA VAL A 106 -28.95 -80.38 -33.88
C VAL A 106 -30.30 -80.38 -34.63
N ASP A 107 -31.04 -81.48 -34.59
CA ASP A 107 -32.20 -81.73 -35.47
C ASP A 107 -33.53 -81.06 -35.06
N HIS A 108 -33.59 -80.34 -33.93
CA HIS A 108 -34.81 -79.66 -33.46
C HIS A 108 -34.70 -78.12 -33.51
N ALA A 109 -35.27 -77.53 -34.56
CA ALA A 109 -35.30 -76.08 -34.82
C ALA A 109 -36.05 -75.22 -33.77
N GLU A 110 -36.73 -75.85 -32.81
CA GLU A 110 -37.61 -75.19 -31.83
C GLU A 110 -36.88 -74.59 -30.61
N SER A 111 -35.53 -74.61 -30.63
CA SER A 111 -34.67 -74.22 -29.49
C SER A 111 -33.63 -73.13 -29.83
N LEU A 112 -33.88 -72.29 -30.84
CA LEU A 112 -33.02 -71.13 -31.14
C LEU A 112 -33.03 -70.10 -29.99
N LEU A 113 -31.85 -69.79 -29.47
CA LEU A 113 -31.59 -68.81 -28.42
C LEU A 113 -30.71 -67.67 -28.94
N TRP A 114 -30.67 -66.56 -28.20
CA TRP A 114 -29.70 -65.50 -28.43
C TRP A 114 -28.48 -65.73 -27.52
N ARG A 115 -27.30 -66.00 -28.08
CA ARG A 115 -26.01 -65.91 -27.36
C ARG A 115 -25.44 -64.51 -27.56
N CYS A 116 -25.06 -63.85 -26.47
CA CYS A 116 -24.26 -62.63 -26.49
C CYS A 116 -22.91 -62.90 -25.82
N SER A 117 -21.82 -62.81 -26.57
CA SER A 117 -20.45 -62.93 -26.04
C SER A 117 -19.78 -61.55 -26.04
N GLY A 118 -19.18 -61.20 -24.90
CA GLY A 118 -18.35 -60.01 -24.74
C GLY A 118 -16.85 -60.32 -24.89
N ASN A 119 -16.44 -61.57 -24.64
CA ASN A 119 -15.05 -61.99 -24.81
C ASN A 119 -14.72 -62.36 -26.27
N GLN A 120 -14.49 -61.35 -27.11
CA GLN A 120 -14.14 -61.55 -28.54
C GLN A 120 -12.70 -62.05 -28.80
N THR A 121 -11.89 -62.33 -27.77
CA THR A 121 -10.51 -62.80 -27.97
C THR A 121 -10.39 -64.29 -28.29
N VAL A 122 -11.49 -65.04 -28.19
CA VAL A 122 -11.54 -66.48 -28.47
C VAL A 122 -12.32 -66.68 -29.76
N ALA A 123 -11.60 -67.08 -30.83
CA ALA A 123 -12.16 -67.22 -32.18
C ALA A 123 -12.90 -68.55 -32.41
N ASP A 124 -12.99 -69.42 -31.40
CA ASP A 124 -13.65 -70.72 -31.50
C ASP A 124 -15.18 -70.59 -31.51
N VAL A 125 -15.81 -71.23 -32.50
CA VAL A 125 -17.27 -71.35 -32.59
C VAL A 125 -17.81 -72.26 -31.48
N ASP A 126 -17.00 -73.22 -31.02
CA ASP A 126 -17.39 -74.30 -30.10
C ASP A 126 -17.45 -73.90 -28.61
N VAL A 127 -17.05 -72.68 -28.23
CA VAL A 127 -17.07 -72.28 -26.81
C VAL A 127 -18.45 -71.77 -26.40
N THR A 128 -19.13 -72.49 -25.52
CA THR A 128 -20.47 -72.16 -24.97
C THR A 128 -20.49 -70.94 -24.03
N THR A 129 -19.35 -70.30 -23.79
CA THR A 129 -19.22 -69.04 -23.04
C THR A 129 -20.01 -67.90 -23.67
N GLY A 130 -20.53 -67.02 -22.82
CA GLY A 130 -21.44 -65.95 -23.21
C GLY A 130 -22.72 -66.00 -22.38
N LYS A 131 -23.52 -64.95 -22.50
CA LYS A 131 -24.81 -64.78 -21.82
C LYS A 131 -25.94 -65.11 -22.77
N TRP A 132 -26.81 -66.02 -22.35
CA TRP A 132 -27.85 -66.63 -23.18
C TRP A 132 -29.23 -66.09 -22.83
N PHE A 133 -30.06 -65.84 -23.84
CA PHE A 133 -31.42 -65.32 -23.67
C PHE A 133 -32.41 -66.10 -24.55
N LYS A 134 -33.63 -66.29 -24.06
CA LYS A 134 -34.76 -66.83 -24.85
C LYS A 134 -35.32 -65.75 -25.80
N PRO A 135 -35.98 -66.08 -26.91
CA PRO A 135 -36.79 -65.11 -27.65
C PRO A 135 -37.98 -64.61 -26.80
N ILE A 136 -38.43 -63.37 -27.01
CA ILE A 136 -39.64 -62.81 -26.38
C ILE A 136 -40.91 -63.39 -27.01
N ASN A 137 -40.98 -63.42 -28.35
CA ASN A 137 -42.15 -63.92 -29.04
C ASN A 137 -42.05 -65.45 -29.21
N LYS A 138 -42.67 -66.16 -28.27
CA LYS A 138 -43.12 -67.55 -28.40
C LYS A 138 -44.66 -67.56 -28.46
N ASP A 139 -45.23 -67.38 -29.65
CA ASP A 139 -46.54 -67.97 -29.94
C ASP A 139 -46.29 -69.43 -30.30
N GLU A 140 -46.85 -70.37 -29.53
CA GLU A 140 -46.46 -71.80 -29.59
C GLU A 140 -47.07 -72.58 -30.79
N ASP A 141 -47.69 -71.89 -31.76
CA ASP A 141 -48.60 -72.50 -32.75
C ASP A 141 -48.37 -72.07 -34.22
N THR A 142 -47.19 -71.51 -34.59
CA THR A 142 -46.89 -71.16 -36.01
C THR A 142 -45.47 -71.53 -36.48
N GLN A 143 -45.36 -72.60 -37.30
CA GLN A 143 -44.10 -73.06 -37.91
C GLN A 143 -43.64 -72.23 -39.14
N ILE A 144 -43.86 -70.90 -39.17
CA ILE A 144 -43.50 -70.05 -40.33
C ILE A 144 -42.80 -68.76 -39.88
N VAL A 145 -41.51 -68.86 -39.49
CA VAL A 145 -40.69 -67.69 -39.06
C VAL A 145 -39.29 -67.68 -39.72
N LEU A 146 -39.17 -68.26 -40.92
CA LEU A 146 -37.89 -68.46 -41.62
C LEU A 146 -37.71 -67.62 -42.90
N GLN A 147 -38.67 -66.72 -43.22
CA GLN A 147 -38.67 -65.90 -44.44
C GLN A 147 -39.17 -64.45 -44.26
N LEU A 148 -38.97 -63.84 -43.08
CA LEU A 148 -39.21 -62.40 -42.89
C LEU A 148 -37.93 -61.58 -43.17
N PRO A 149 -38.02 -60.37 -43.78
CA PRO A 149 -36.87 -59.50 -44.02
C PRO A 149 -36.15 -59.10 -42.72
N LEU A 150 -34.82 -59.20 -42.73
CA LEU A 150 -33.92 -59.23 -41.56
C LEU A 150 -33.78 -57.93 -40.73
N ASN A 151 -34.74 -56.99 -40.79
CA ASN A 151 -34.50 -55.59 -40.38
C ASN A 151 -35.62 -54.93 -39.53
N ASP A 152 -36.60 -55.68 -39.03
CA ASP A 152 -37.79 -55.11 -38.35
C ASP A 152 -37.80 -55.24 -36.81
N GLY A 153 -36.90 -56.04 -36.22
CA GLY A 153 -36.84 -56.27 -34.77
C GLY A 153 -37.91 -57.22 -34.22
N SER A 154 -38.60 -58.00 -35.05
CA SER A 154 -39.79 -58.82 -34.71
C SER A 154 -39.62 -59.92 -33.65
N ASN A 155 -38.41 -60.30 -33.22
CA ASN A 155 -38.23 -61.23 -32.09
C ASN A 155 -36.95 -60.96 -31.25
N PRO A 156 -36.99 -59.96 -30.35
CA PRO A 156 -35.87 -59.61 -29.48
C PRO A 156 -35.69 -60.60 -28.31
N PRO A 157 -34.52 -60.63 -27.65
CA PRO A 157 -34.27 -61.51 -26.50
C PRO A 157 -34.99 -61.07 -25.21
N LEU A 158 -35.37 -62.06 -24.42
CA LEU A 158 -36.05 -61.97 -23.13
C LEU A 158 -35.05 -61.60 -22.03
N ARG A 159 -34.85 -60.28 -21.88
CA ARG A 159 -33.84 -59.66 -21.00
C ARG A 159 -33.98 -59.99 -19.51
N GLU A 160 -35.18 -60.32 -19.04
CA GLU A 160 -35.49 -60.52 -17.63
C GLU A 160 -34.93 -61.83 -17.04
N HIS A 161 -34.69 -62.83 -17.89
CA HIS A 161 -34.24 -64.17 -17.47
C HIS A 161 -32.98 -64.60 -18.25
N PRO A 162 -31.83 -63.92 -18.04
CA PRO A 162 -30.57 -64.35 -18.61
C PRO A 162 -30.14 -65.70 -18.05
N MET A 163 -29.50 -66.50 -18.89
CA MET A 163 -28.95 -67.81 -18.56
C MET A 163 -27.44 -67.81 -18.82
N ARG A 164 -26.69 -68.65 -18.10
CA ARG A 164 -25.32 -69.01 -18.45
C ARG A 164 -25.23 -70.49 -18.82
N TRP A 165 -24.23 -70.86 -19.61
CA TRP A 165 -23.83 -72.25 -19.71
C TRP A 165 -23.25 -72.72 -18.38
N ASP A 166 -23.54 -73.96 -18.01
CA ASP A 166 -22.87 -74.69 -16.96
C ASP A 166 -22.22 -75.96 -17.53
N SER A 167 -20.90 -76.06 -17.35
CA SER A 167 -20.10 -77.16 -17.88
C SER A 167 -20.23 -78.46 -17.09
N GLU A 168 -20.66 -78.40 -15.83
CA GLU A 168 -20.83 -79.60 -14.99
C GLU A 168 -22.18 -80.26 -15.28
N SER A 169 -23.25 -79.48 -15.41
CA SER A 169 -24.58 -79.99 -15.79
C SER A 169 -24.84 -80.07 -17.30
N SER A 170 -23.89 -79.60 -18.14
CA SER A 170 -24.01 -79.50 -19.61
C SER A 170 -25.33 -78.86 -20.06
N SER A 171 -25.72 -77.78 -19.38
CA SER A 171 -27.03 -77.15 -19.57
C SER A 171 -27.01 -75.64 -19.34
N LEU A 172 -28.07 -74.96 -19.81
CA LEU A 172 -28.27 -73.54 -19.56
C LEU A 172 -29.05 -73.33 -18.25
N ILE A 173 -28.41 -72.71 -17.27
CA ILE A 173 -29.02 -72.40 -15.96
C ILE A 173 -29.27 -70.88 -15.82
N PRO A 174 -30.34 -70.47 -15.12
CA PRO A 174 -30.65 -69.05 -14.94
C PRO A 174 -29.62 -68.34 -14.06
N GLY A 175 -29.25 -67.12 -14.43
CA GLY A 175 -28.29 -66.29 -13.70
C GLY A 175 -27.06 -65.87 -14.53
N THR A 176 -26.18 -65.09 -13.92
CA THR A 176 -24.93 -64.61 -14.55
C THR A 176 -23.67 -64.83 -13.71
N GLU A 177 -23.80 -65.40 -12.51
CA GLU A 177 -22.67 -65.64 -11.61
C GLU A 177 -21.73 -66.71 -12.20
N GLY A 178 -20.45 -66.36 -12.39
CA GLY A 178 -19.45 -67.22 -13.03
C GLY A 178 -19.16 -66.90 -14.51
N LEU A 179 -19.90 -65.96 -15.13
CA LEU A 179 -19.51 -65.40 -16.44
C LEU A 179 -18.31 -64.44 -16.30
N SER A 180 -17.60 -64.20 -17.42
CA SER A 180 -16.61 -63.12 -17.45
C SER A 180 -17.30 -61.75 -17.35
N VAL A 181 -16.57 -60.71 -16.91
CA VAL A 181 -17.13 -59.36 -16.76
C VAL A 181 -17.72 -58.83 -18.08
N TRP A 182 -17.07 -59.14 -19.21
CA TRP A 182 -17.53 -58.77 -20.54
C TRP A 182 -18.87 -59.44 -20.89
N ASP A 183 -18.96 -60.77 -20.69
CA ASP A 183 -20.16 -61.55 -21.01
C ASP A 183 -21.32 -61.21 -20.08
N GLN A 184 -21.04 -60.98 -18.79
CA GLN A 184 -22.03 -60.52 -17.81
C GLN A 184 -22.59 -59.15 -18.18
N ALA A 185 -21.77 -58.26 -18.74
CA ALA A 185 -22.14 -56.91 -19.14
C ALA A 185 -23.00 -56.84 -20.41
N CYS A 186 -23.05 -57.88 -21.26
CA CYS A 186 -23.96 -57.92 -22.40
C CYS A 186 -25.42 -57.83 -21.95
N THR A 187 -26.26 -57.02 -22.61
CA THR A 187 -27.67 -56.81 -22.22
C THR A 187 -28.69 -57.47 -23.16
N GLY A 188 -28.26 -57.93 -24.33
CA GLY A 188 -29.11 -58.47 -25.40
C GLY A 188 -29.94 -57.40 -26.12
N GLU A 189 -29.70 -56.11 -25.89
CA GLU A 189 -30.50 -55.03 -26.44
C GLU A 189 -29.66 -54.22 -27.43
N ASN A 190 -30.21 -53.85 -28.59
CA ASN A 190 -29.47 -53.03 -29.54
C ASN A 190 -29.40 -51.56 -29.06
N ARG A 191 -28.58 -51.32 -28.03
CA ARG A 191 -28.42 -50.02 -27.36
C ARG A 191 -27.49 -49.08 -28.09
N THR A 192 -26.77 -49.58 -29.10
CA THR A 192 -25.82 -48.77 -29.84
C THR A 192 -26.41 -48.31 -31.18
N SER A 193 -26.38 -47.00 -31.42
CA SER A 193 -26.44 -46.50 -32.79
C SER A 193 -25.31 -47.10 -33.63
N PHE A 194 -24.13 -47.26 -33.01
CA PHE A 194 -22.93 -47.87 -33.56
C PHE A 194 -23.17 -49.16 -34.35
N SER A 195 -24.05 -50.08 -33.92
CA SER A 195 -24.32 -51.29 -34.71
C SER A 195 -24.86 -50.97 -36.11
N THR A 196 -25.90 -50.13 -36.17
CA THR A 196 -26.58 -49.77 -37.42
C THR A 196 -25.78 -48.80 -38.28
N SER A 197 -24.99 -47.92 -37.66
CA SER A 197 -24.07 -47.04 -38.38
C SER A 197 -22.78 -47.78 -38.82
N TYR A 198 -22.30 -48.80 -38.09
CA TYR A 198 -21.12 -49.61 -38.46
C TYR A 198 -21.41 -50.49 -39.66
N TYR A 199 -22.54 -51.22 -39.68
CA TYR A 199 -22.91 -52.00 -40.86
C TYR A 199 -23.21 -51.10 -42.07
N ARG A 200 -23.69 -49.87 -41.86
CA ARG A 200 -23.79 -48.84 -42.90
C ARG A 200 -22.41 -48.37 -43.38
N ALA A 201 -21.47 -48.13 -42.49
CA ALA A 201 -20.09 -47.74 -42.80
C ALA A 201 -19.34 -48.82 -43.57
N ALA A 202 -19.52 -50.09 -43.20
CA ALA A 202 -19.02 -51.25 -43.91
C ALA A 202 -19.61 -51.32 -45.32
N ALA A 203 -20.95 -51.27 -45.45
CA ALA A 203 -21.60 -51.29 -46.76
C ALA A 203 -21.21 -50.10 -47.66
N GLN A 204 -21.06 -48.90 -47.09
CA GLN A 204 -20.52 -47.73 -47.80
C GLN A 204 -19.10 -47.99 -48.30
N ARG A 205 -18.22 -48.54 -47.45
CA ARG A 205 -16.84 -48.86 -47.79
C ARG A 205 -16.72 -49.98 -48.83
N ASP A 206 -17.60 -50.99 -48.77
CA ASP A 206 -17.67 -52.08 -49.77
C ASP A 206 -18.18 -51.57 -51.13
N ASN A 207 -19.07 -50.56 -51.12
CA ASN A 207 -19.47 -49.78 -52.29
C ASN A 207 -18.42 -48.75 -52.75
N ALA A 208 -17.24 -48.69 -52.11
CA ALA A 208 -16.18 -47.69 -52.30
C ALA A 208 -16.59 -46.22 -52.06
N GLU A 209 -17.69 -45.99 -51.33
CA GLU A 209 -18.10 -44.69 -50.83
C GLU A 209 -17.26 -44.27 -49.60
N VAL A 210 -17.21 -42.97 -49.30
CA VAL A 210 -16.63 -42.49 -48.05
C VAL A 210 -17.62 -42.81 -46.92
N PRO A 211 -17.24 -43.60 -45.89
CA PRO A 211 -18.16 -43.90 -44.79
C PRO A 211 -18.52 -42.61 -44.05
N VAL A 212 -19.81 -42.31 -44.01
CA VAL A 212 -20.38 -41.07 -43.42
C VAL A 212 -20.75 -41.28 -41.95
N ASP A 213 -20.80 -42.54 -41.52
CA ASP A 213 -21.29 -43.04 -40.25
C ASP A 213 -20.23 -43.95 -39.59
N ALA A 214 -20.32 -44.14 -38.26
CA ALA A 214 -19.52 -45.08 -37.45
C ALA A 214 -18.03 -45.28 -37.80
N ALA A 215 -17.27 -44.19 -37.90
CA ALA A 215 -15.88 -44.25 -37.46
C ALA A 215 -15.85 -44.15 -35.90
N PRO A 216 -15.02 -44.94 -35.19
CA PRO A 216 -14.90 -44.85 -33.72
C PRO A 216 -14.36 -43.49 -33.25
N CYS A 217 -13.67 -42.79 -34.16
CA CYS A 217 -13.29 -41.39 -34.04
C CYS A 217 -13.93 -40.61 -35.19
N TRP A 218 -14.47 -39.43 -34.95
CA TRP A 218 -15.13 -38.62 -35.98
C TRP A 218 -14.20 -38.18 -37.11
N ARG A 219 -12.88 -38.12 -36.85
CA ARG A 219 -11.87 -37.87 -37.87
C ARG A 219 -11.69 -39.09 -38.78
N PRO A 220 -11.96 -39.00 -40.10
CA PRO A 220 -11.81 -40.12 -41.02
C PRO A 220 -10.40 -40.72 -40.99
N GLY A 221 -10.32 -42.05 -40.90
CA GLY A 221 -9.07 -42.80 -40.84
C GLY A 221 -8.29 -42.69 -39.52
N ALA A 222 -8.83 -42.03 -38.48
CA ALA A 222 -8.21 -42.02 -37.16
C ALA A 222 -8.53 -43.31 -36.38
N VAL A 223 -7.53 -43.84 -35.67
CA VAL A 223 -7.64 -45.02 -34.81
C VAL A 223 -7.74 -44.55 -33.35
N PRO A 224 -8.67 -45.07 -32.53
CA PRO A 224 -8.79 -44.72 -31.13
C PRO A 224 -7.66 -45.33 -30.30
N LEU A 225 -7.26 -44.64 -29.22
CA LEU A 225 -6.35 -45.15 -28.21
C LEU A 225 -7.12 -45.40 -26.91
N ARG A 226 -7.09 -46.61 -26.36
CA ARG A 226 -7.74 -46.91 -25.07
C ARG A 226 -7.04 -46.15 -23.94
N LEU A 227 -7.84 -45.55 -23.04
CA LEU A 227 -7.36 -44.79 -21.88
C LEU A 227 -7.39 -45.60 -20.57
N GLN A 228 -8.36 -46.50 -20.41
CA GLN A 228 -8.51 -47.33 -19.22
C GLN A 228 -8.76 -48.78 -19.61
N ASP A 229 -8.12 -49.72 -18.92
CA ASP A 229 -8.44 -51.15 -19.00
C ASP A 229 -9.55 -51.54 -18.02
N VAL A 230 -10.17 -52.71 -18.23
CA VAL A 230 -11.32 -53.21 -17.44
C VAL A 230 -11.08 -53.12 -15.93
N ASN A 231 -9.91 -53.57 -15.47
CA ASN A 231 -9.57 -53.57 -14.04
C ASN A 231 -9.52 -52.16 -13.45
N GLU A 232 -9.12 -51.15 -14.24
CA GLU A 232 -9.16 -49.75 -13.84
C GLU A 232 -10.58 -49.19 -13.88
N TRP A 233 -11.35 -49.50 -14.93
CA TRP A 233 -12.75 -49.08 -15.04
C TRP A 233 -13.62 -49.63 -13.90
N GLN A 234 -13.41 -50.89 -13.51
CA GLN A 234 -14.12 -51.50 -12.36
C GLN A 234 -13.75 -50.90 -11.00
N THR A 235 -12.54 -50.34 -10.85
CA THR A 235 -12.04 -49.83 -9.55
C THR A 235 -12.12 -48.31 -9.41
N LYS A 236 -11.99 -47.57 -10.51
CA LYS A 236 -12.01 -46.09 -10.56
C LYS A 236 -13.26 -45.54 -11.24
N GLY A 237 -13.80 -46.25 -12.24
CA GLY A 237 -14.85 -45.77 -13.12
C GLY A 237 -14.46 -44.50 -13.89
N CYS A 238 -15.48 -43.74 -14.31
CA CYS A 238 -15.30 -42.40 -14.85
C CYS A 238 -14.75 -41.46 -13.75
N LEU A 239 -13.60 -40.84 -14.01
CA LEU A 239 -12.97 -39.92 -13.06
C LEU A 239 -13.90 -38.73 -12.73
N PRO A 240 -13.89 -38.23 -11.47
CA PRO A 240 -14.77 -37.16 -11.05
C PRO A 240 -14.55 -35.88 -11.86
N GLY A 241 -15.64 -35.26 -12.30
CA GLY A 241 -15.61 -34.07 -13.16
C GLY A 241 -15.60 -34.36 -14.67
N PHE A 242 -15.58 -35.63 -15.08
CA PHE A 242 -15.80 -36.04 -16.46
C PHE A 242 -17.21 -36.60 -16.68
N LEU A 243 -17.68 -36.50 -17.92
CA LEU A 243 -18.83 -37.22 -18.44
C LEU A 243 -18.31 -38.35 -19.34
N CYS A 244 -18.71 -39.57 -19.03
CA CYS A 244 -18.39 -40.81 -19.74
C CYS A 244 -19.70 -41.50 -20.18
N GLN A 245 -20.67 -40.73 -20.69
CA GLN A 245 -22.08 -41.11 -20.88
C GLN A 245 -22.30 -42.45 -21.62
N ASN A 246 -21.46 -42.76 -22.61
CA ASN A 246 -21.59 -43.97 -23.41
C ASN A 246 -20.62 -45.09 -22.97
N ASN A 247 -19.78 -44.84 -21.97
CA ASN A 247 -18.72 -45.77 -21.59
C ASN A 247 -19.24 -46.87 -20.66
N THR A 248 -18.80 -48.10 -20.92
CA THR A 248 -19.14 -49.29 -20.13
C THR A 248 -17.92 -50.21 -20.05
N VAL A 249 -18.02 -51.35 -19.36
CA VAL A 249 -17.00 -52.43 -19.44
C VAL A 249 -16.69 -52.79 -20.90
N ASN A 250 -17.71 -52.78 -21.75
CA ASN A 250 -17.65 -53.19 -23.15
C ASN A 250 -17.32 -52.03 -24.11
N SER A 251 -17.27 -50.80 -23.59
CA SER A 251 -17.04 -49.55 -24.32
C SER A 251 -16.14 -48.64 -23.49
N LEU A 252 -14.93 -49.12 -23.22
CA LEU A 252 -13.97 -48.45 -22.32
C LEU A 252 -13.60 -47.04 -22.85
N PRO A 253 -13.26 -46.09 -21.98
CA PRO A 253 -12.75 -44.77 -22.35
C PRO A 253 -11.64 -44.81 -23.40
N GLN A 254 -11.81 -44.00 -24.44
CA GLN A 254 -10.90 -43.89 -25.59
C GLN A 254 -10.47 -42.43 -25.81
N PHE A 255 -9.34 -42.22 -26.47
CA PHE A 255 -8.91 -40.93 -27.01
C PHE A 255 -8.94 -41.00 -28.54
N CYS A 256 -9.55 -40.01 -29.16
CA CYS A 256 -9.61 -39.90 -30.61
C CYS A 256 -8.76 -38.74 -31.15
N PRO A 257 -7.86 -39.00 -32.12
CA PRO A 257 -7.07 -37.94 -32.76
C PRO A 257 -7.95 -36.80 -33.31
N PRO A 258 -7.81 -35.57 -32.80
CA PRO A 258 -8.73 -34.48 -33.12
C PRO A 258 -8.64 -34.01 -34.58
N PHE A 259 -9.72 -33.37 -35.06
CA PHE A 259 -9.66 -32.48 -36.23
C PHE A 259 -8.73 -31.29 -35.97
N ALA A 260 -8.23 -30.65 -37.04
CA ALA A 260 -7.36 -29.47 -36.92
C ALA A 260 -7.98 -28.34 -36.08
N GLU A 261 -9.29 -28.09 -36.21
CA GLU A 261 -10.01 -27.06 -35.47
C GLU A 261 -10.08 -27.36 -33.96
N CYS A 262 -10.46 -28.59 -33.59
CA CYS A 262 -10.42 -29.05 -32.20
C CYS A 262 -9.00 -29.07 -31.64
N GLN A 263 -7.99 -29.42 -32.44
CA GLN A 263 -6.58 -29.36 -32.03
C GLN A 263 -6.14 -27.91 -31.76
N MET A 264 -6.53 -26.95 -32.61
CA MET A 264 -6.30 -25.53 -32.36
C MET A 264 -7.06 -25.03 -31.12
N ALA A 265 -8.29 -25.49 -30.88
CA ALA A 265 -9.04 -25.17 -29.66
C ALA A 265 -8.31 -25.65 -28.39
N ARG A 266 -7.89 -26.93 -28.34
CA ARG A 266 -7.14 -27.49 -27.20
C ARG A 266 -5.82 -26.74 -26.96
N LEU A 267 -5.10 -26.40 -28.02
CA LEU A 267 -3.88 -25.57 -27.95
C LEU A 267 -4.16 -24.12 -27.52
N GLY A 268 -5.36 -23.60 -27.80
CA GLY A 268 -5.86 -22.29 -27.39
C GLY A 268 -6.59 -22.27 -26.05
N TYR A 269 -6.32 -23.22 -25.15
CA TYR A 269 -6.93 -23.35 -23.80
C TYR A 269 -8.45 -23.66 -23.78
N HIS A 270 -9.04 -24.04 -24.92
CA HIS A 270 -10.48 -24.33 -25.02
C HIS A 270 -10.74 -25.82 -25.19
N ALA A 271 -11.78 -26.32 -24.49
CA ALA A 271 -12.35 -27.62 -24.81
C ALA A 271 -13.01 -27.58 -26.20
N CYS A 272 -13.08 -28.72 -26.89
CA CYS A 272 -13.64 -28.76 -28.24
C CYS A 272 -15.15 -28.66 -28.16
N ALA A 273 -15.73 -27.65 -28.82
CA ALA A 273 -17.16 -27.38 -28.77
C ALA A 273 -17.75 -27.23 -30.17
N LEU A 274 -18.96 -27.75 -30.34
CA LEU A 274 -19.83 -27.52 -31.49
C LEU A 274 -21.11 -26.86 -30.96
N ASP A 275 -21.55 -25.77 -31.60
CA ASP A 275 -22.71 -24.95 -31.18
C ASP A 275 -22.72 -24.57 -29.68
N GLY A 276 -21.53 -24.43 -29.09
CA GLY A 276 -21.34 -24.09 -27.68
C GLY A 276 -21.46 -25.26 -26.68
N VAL A 277 -21.61 -26.50 -27.14
CA VAL A 277 -21.65 -27.72 -26.31
C VAL A 277 -20.29 -28.44 -26.40
N ASN A 278 -19.75 -28.89 -25.25
CA ASN A 278 -18.48 -29.63 -25.21
C ASN A 278 -18.62 -31.03 -25.83
N ILE A 279 -17.66 -31.44 -26.65
CA ILE A 279 -17.68 -32.68 -27.45
C ILE A 279 -16.31 -33.38 -27.51
N GLY A 280 -16.30 -34.69 -27.28
CA GLY A 280 -15.13 -35.58 -27.41
C GLY A 280 -15.00 -36.07 -28.85
N MET A 281 -13.80 -36.40 -29.33
CA MET A 281 -13.56 -36.66 -30.77
C MET A 281 -14.00 -38.04 -31.26
N GLY A 282 -14.71 -38.79 -30.42
CA GLY A 282 -15.46 -39.99 -30.74
C GLY A 282 -16.53 -40.24 -29.66
N PRO A 283 -17.53 -41.08 -29.93
CA PRO A 283 -18.65 -41.33 -28.99
C PRO A 283 -18.23 -41.89 -27.62
N PHE A 284 -17.00 -42.41 -27.48
CA PHE A 284 -16.48 -43.03 -26.25
C PHE A 284 -15.31 -42.25 -25.62
N GLU A 285 -15.08 -41.01 -26.06
CA GLU A 285 -14.08 -40.11 -25.47
C GLU A 285 -14.66 -39.33 -24.27
N PRO A 286 -14.10 -39.46 -23.05
CA PRO A 286 -14.55 -38.71 -21.88
C PRO A 286 -14.41 -37.20 -22.10
N ILE A 287 -15.46 -36.45 -21.78
CA ILE A 287 -15.44 -34.98 -21.84
C ILE A 287 -15.42 -34.38 -20.43
N ILE A 288 -14.67 -33.30 -20.23
CA ILE A 288 -14.76 -32.51 -19.00
C ILE A 288 -16.17 -31.90 -18.87
N CYS A 289 -16.73 -31.93 -17.66
CA CYS A 289 -18.07 -31.40 -17.39
C CYS A 289 -18.15 -29.91 -17.78
N GLN A 290 -19.20 -29.53 -18.51
CA GLN A 290 -19.35 -28.17 -19.03
C GLN A 290 -19.66 -27.16 -17.90
N ALA A 291 -19.07 -25.97 -17.98
CA ALA A 291 -19.36 -24.86 -17.06
C ALA A 291 -20.87 -24.58 -16.95
N GLY A 292 -21.36 -24.36 -15.72
CA GLY A 292 -22.79 -24.22 -15.44
C GLY A 292 -23.55 -25.55 -15.25
N LYS A 293 -22.87 -26.69 -15.43
CA LYS A 293 -23.38 -28.04 -15.15
C LYS A 293 -22.44 -28.78 -14.19
N TYR A 294 -22.93 -29.82 -13.55
CA TYR A 294 -22.11 -30.77 -12.79
C TYR A 294 -22.38 -32.22 -13.22
N CYS A 295 -21.38 -33.06 -13.00
CA CYS A 295 -21.32 -34.45 -13.42
C CYS A 295 -21.03 -35.31 -12.18
N PRO A 296 -22.06 -35.89 -11.53
CA PRO A 296 -21.88 -36.61 -10.27
C PRO A 296 -20.93 -37.80 -10.38
N PRO A 297 -20.35 -38.30 -9.27
CA PRO A 297 -19.43 -39.43 -9.26
C PRO A 297 -19.97 -40.63 -10.06
N GLY A 298 -19.13 -41.19 -10.94
CA GLY A 298 -19.53 -42.18 -11.94
C GLY A 298 -19.83 -41.60 -13.33
N GLY A 299 -20.09 -40.29 -13.45
CA GLY A 299 -19.99 -39.52 -14.69
C GLY A 299 -20.93 -39.93 -15.83
N MET A 300 -22.06 -40.56 -15.55
CA MET A 300 -22.99 -41.05 -16.60
C MET A 300 -23.95 -39.98 -17.14
N THR A 301 -24.23 -38.92 -16.37
CA THR A 301 -25.21 -37.88 -16.71
C THR A 301 -24.68 -36.49 -16.34
N THR A 302 -25.22 -35.44 -17.00
CA THR A 302 -25.01 -34.04 -16.60
C THR A 302 -26.28 -33.46 -16.01
N PHE A 303 -26.14 -32.60 -15.00
CA PHE A 303 -27.25 -31.82 -14.44
C PHE A 303 -26.89 -30.32 -14.45
N ASN A 304 -27.89 -29.45 -14.66
CA ASN A 304 -27.71 -28.00 -14.51
C ASN A 304 -27.32 -27.67 -13.06
N CYS A 305 -26.50 -26.63 -12.87
CA CYS A 305 -26.17 -26.16 -11.53
C CYS A 305 -27.42 -25.60 -10.83
N PRO A 306 -27.82 -26.12 -9.65
CA PRO A 306 -29.01 -25.64 -8.95
C PRO A 306 -28.81 -24.21 -8.43
N ALA A 307 -29.91 -23.45 -8.32
CA ALA A 307 -29.87 -22.09 -7.80
C ALA A 307 -29.20 -22.02 -6.40
N GLY A 308 -28.47 -20.93 -6.14
CA GLY A 308 -27.67 -20.77 -4.92
C GLY A 308 -26.33 -21.52 -4.93
N HIS A 309 -26.01 -22.26 -6.00
CA HIS A 309 -24.72 -22.92 -6.21
C HIS A 309 -24.08 -22.44 -7.51
N TYR A 310 -22.78 -22.71 -7.68
CA TYR A 310 -22.05 -22.52 -8.93
C TYR A 310 -21.24 -23.76 -9.31
N CYS A 311 -21.09 -23.98 -10.62
CA CYS A 311 -20.49 -25.19 -11.18
C CYS A 311 -19.45 -24.82 -12.25
N GLN A 312 -18.18 -24.87 -11.87
CA GLN A 312 -17.03 -24.61 -12.73
C GLN A 312 -16.84 -25.74 -13.78
N PRO A 313 -16.02 -25.53 -14.83
CA PRO A 313 -15.59 -26.62 -15.70
C PRO A 313 -15.05 -27.80 -14.88
N GLY A 314 -15.57 -28.99 -15.12
CA GLY A 314 -15.21 -30.20 -14.37
C GLY A 314 -15.89 -30.36 -13.01
N ALA A 315 -16.93 -29.58 -12.67
CA ALA A 315 -17.63 -29.74 -11.39
C ALA A 315 -18.22 -31.14 -11.21
N ALA A 316 -17.73 -31.88 -10.20
CA ALA A 316 -18.30 -33.18 -9.79
C ALA A 316 -19.51 -33.02 -8.86
N VAL A 317 -19.56 -31.92 -8.09
CA VAL A 317 -20.59 -31.58 -7.10
C VAL A 317 -20.83 -30.07 -7.20
N PRO A 318 -22.08 -29.57 -7.12
CA PRO A 318 -22.36 -28.14 -7.15
C PRO A 318 -21.77 -27.44 -5.91
N THR A 319 -21.03 -26.34 -6.10
CA THR A 319 -20.39 -25.62 -4.99
C THR A 319 -21.37 -24.58 -4.41
N PRO A 320 -21.70 -24.60 -3.11
CA PRO A 320 -22.63 -23.64 -2.52
C PRO A 320 -22.01 -22.24 -2.51
N CYS A 321 -22.79 -21.23 -2.88
CA CYS A 321 -22.35 -19.84 -2.84
C CYS A 321 -22.33 -19.29 -1.41
N ALA A 322 -21.48 -18.30 -1.13
CA ALA A 322 -21.44 -17.63 0.16
C ALA A 322 -22.77 -16.89 0.43
N VAL A 323 -23.10 -16.74 1.71
CA VAL A 323 -24.38 -16.18 2.18
C VAL A 323 -24.62 -14.79 1.59
N GLY A 324 -25.57 -14.70 0.65
CA GLY A 324 -25.97 -13.46 -0.02
C GLY A 324 -25.11 -13.02 -1.22
N SER A 325 -24.27 -13.90 -1.75
CA SER A 325 -23.82 -13.81 -3.15
C SER A 325 -24.94 -14.17 -4.12
N LEU A 326 -24.85 -13.71 -5.38
CA LEU A 326 -25.85 -14.01 -6.41
C LEU A 326 -25.39 -15.15 -7.33
N CYS A 327 -26.15 -16.26 -7.30
CA CYS A 327 -25.90 -17.45 -8.11
C CYS A 327 -27.24 -17.97 -8.70
N PRO A 328 -27.59 -17.61 -9.94
CA PRO A 328 -28.76 -18.16 -10.64
C PRO A 328 -28.55 -19.63 -11.02
N GLU A 329 -29.61 -20.31 -11.45
CA GLU A 329 -29.49 -21.65 -12.05
C GLU A 329 -28.52 -21.62 -13.25
N GLY A 330 -27.71 -22.66 -13.41
CA GLY A 330 -26.72 -22.77 -14.48
C GLY A 330 -25.48 -21.87 -14.32
N SER A 331 -25.28 -21.23 -13.17
CA SER A 331 -24.12 -20.35 -12.97
C SER A 331 -22.79 -21.12 -12.86
N SER A 332 -21.73 -20.58 -13.47
CA SER A 332 -20.38 -21.15 -13.46
C SER A 332 -19.42 -20.47 -12.48
N TYR A 333 -19.79 -19.31 -11.91
CA TYR A 333 -18.98 -18.54 -10.97
C TYR A 333 -19.86 -17.74 -9.99
N GLU A 334 -19.29 -17.35 -8.85
CA GLU A 334 -19.97 -16.61 -7.81
C GLU A 334 -19.89 -15.08 -8.02
N ARG A 335 -20.99 -14.34 -7.77
CA ARG A 335 -21.01 -12.87 -7.81
C ARG A 335 -21.20 -12.26 -6.41
N TYR A 336 -20.12 -11.66 -5.89
CA TYR A 336 -20.08 -11.03 -4.56
C TYR A 336 -20.74 -9.64 -4.53
N LEU A 337 -22.07 -9.58 -4.34
CA LEU A 337 -22.81 -8.31 -4.28
C LEU A 337 -22.80 -7.63 -2.90
N ILE A 338 -22.74 -8.39 -1.79
CA ILE A 338 -22.69 -7.81 -0.43
C ILE A 338 -21.52 -6.83 -0.24
N PRO A 339 -20.26 -7.14 -0.62
CA PRO A 339 -19.15 -6.21 -0.44
C PRO A 339 -19.35 -4.86 -1.16
N LEU A 340 -20.01 -4.87 -2.32
CA LEU A 340 -20.39 -3.66 -3.05
C LEU A 340 -21.48 -2.88 -2.30
N GLY A 341 -22.52 -3.54 -1.80
CA GLY A 341 -23.56 -2.91 -1.00
C GLY A 341 -23.03 -2.28 0.30
N VAL A 342 -22.11 -2.97 0.99
CA VAL A 342 -21.45 -2.45 2.20
C VAL A 342 -20.51 -1.29 1.87
N LEU A 343 -19.77 -1.34 0.76
CA LEU A 343 -18.92 -0.24 0.30
C LEU A 343 -19.74 1.03 0.04
N ILE A 344 -20.80 0.90 -0.77
CA ILE A 344 -21.72 2.02 -1.09
C ILE A 344 -22.36 2.57 0.19
N ALA A 345 -22.80 1.71 1.12
CA ALA A 345 -23.36 2.16 2.39
C ALA A 345 -22.34 2.93 3.26
N LEU A 346 -21.08 2.47 3.32
CA LEU A 346 -20.01 3.16 4.04
C LEU A 346 -19.68 4.52 3.41
N ASP A 347 -19.52 4.58 2.08
CA ASP A 347 -19.24 5.83 1.37
C ASP A 347 -20.40 6.83 1.52
N VAL A 348 -21.66 6.37 1.41
CA VAL A 348 -22.85 7.19 1.64
C VAL A 348 -22.91 7.70 3.08
N LEU A 349 -22.61 6.87 4.09
CA LEU A 349 -22.54 7.30 5.49
C LEU A 349 -21.42 8.33 5.73
N ILE A 350 -20.25 8.17 5.09
CA ILE A 350 -19.14 9.14 5.15
C ILE A 350 -19.55 10.47 4.49
N ILE A 351 -20.17 10.42 3.30
CA ILE A 351 -20.64 11.59 2.56
C ILE A 351 -21.74 12.32 3.34
N ILE A 352 -22.74 11.60 3.86
CA ILE A 352 -23.79 12.16 4.73
C ILE A 352 -23.17 12.78 5.98
N GLY A 353 -22.22 12.12 6.64
CA GLY A 353 -21.49 12.67 7.80
C GLY A 353 -20.78 13.98 7.47
N ILE A 354 -20.08 14.06 6.33
CA ILE A 354 -19.41 15.28 5.86
C ILE A 354 -20.43 16.38 5.52
N ILE A 355 -21.55 16.04 4.87
CA ILE A 355 -22.62 16.99 4.52
C ILE A 355 -23.31 17.52 5.78
N MET A 356 -23.70 16.65 6.73
CA MET A 356 -24.30 17.05 8.00
C MET A 356 -23.36 17.94 8.82
N LEU A 357 -22.05 17.65 8.84
CA LEU A 357 -21.07 18.48 9.53
C LEU A 357 -20.84 19.82 8.83
N ARG A 358 -20.84 19.87 7.47
CA ARG A 358 -20.86 21.14 6.71
C ARG A 358 -22.15 21.94 6.95
N PHE A 359 -23.30 21.29 6.95
CA PHE A 359 -24.61 21.92 7.11
C PHE A 359 -24.82 22.45 8.54
N ARG A 360 -24.45 21.69 9.57
CA ARG A 360 -24.43 22.15 10.97
C ARG A 360 -23.50 23.35 11.16
N ASN A 361 -22.35 23.37 10.47
CA ASN A 361 -21.45 24.53 10.48
C ASN A 361 -22.07 25.75 9.77
N ARG A 362 -22.80 25.57 8.65
CA ARG A 362 -23.54 26.65 7.96
C ARG A 362 -24.69 27.20 8.82
N LEU A 363 -25.55 26.34 9.36
CA LEU A 363 -26.66 26.73 10.25
C LEU A 363 -26.16 27.48 11.50
N SER A 364 -25.09 26.99 12.14
CA SER A 364 -24.46 27.67 13.28
C SER A 364 -23.76 28.99 12.88
N SER A 365 -23.56 29.26 11.59
CA SER A 365 -23.11 30.57 11.10
C SER A 365 -24.29 31.54 10.99
N SER A 366 -25.38 31.16 10.29
CA SER A 366 -26.56 32.01 10.12
C SER A 366 -27.22 32.40 11.45
N ALA A 367 -27.36 31.46 12.39
CA ALA A 367 -27.95 31.73 13.71
C ALA A 367 -27.19 32.82 14.51
N GLN A 368 -25.89 32.99 14.26
CA GLN A 368 -25.07 34.00 14.92
C GLN A 368 -24.93 35.32 14.16
N VAL A 369 -25.57 35.48 12.99
CA VAL A 369 -25.75 36.80 12.36
C VAL A 369 -26.94 37.51 13.01
N HIS A 370 -28.09 36.84 13.16
CA HIS A 370 -29.26 37.43 13.84
C HIS A 370 -29.02 37.79 15.30
N GLN A 371 -28.27 36.97 16.05
CA GLN A 371 -28.00 37.24 17.47
C GLN A 371 -27.18 38.52 17.72
N GLY A 372 -26.40 38.99 16.74
CA GLY A 372 -25.66 40.26 16.83
C GLY A 372 -26.56 41.50 16.72
N SER A 373 -27.80 41.36 16.22
CA SER A 373 -28.75 42.47 16.07
C SER A 373 -29.69 42.63 17.27
N LEU A 374 -30.00 41.53 17.98
CA LEU A 374 -31.03 41.51 19.02
C LEU A 374 -30.49 41.60 20.47
N SER A 375 -29.18 41.45 20.68
CA SER A 375 -28.55 41.51 22.01
C SER A 375 -28.41 42.94 22.56
N LYS A 376 -29.47 43.75 22.48
CA LYS A 376 -29.53 45.11 23.03
C LYS A 376 -30.86 45.43 23.74
N LYS A 377 -31.44 44.43 24.41
CA LYS A 377 -32.56 44.57 25.36
C LYS A 377 -32.64 43.42 26.37
N SER A 378 -33.18 43.72 27.55
CA SER A 378 -33.47 42.86 28.70
C SER A 378 -32.28 42.23 29.45
N GLU A 379 -32.15 42.65 30.71
CA GLU A 379 -31.51 41.86 31.77
C GLU A 379 -32.48 40.79 32.33
N SER A 380 -31.96 40.05 33.32
CA SER A 380 -32.66 39.44 34.47
C SER A 380 -33.13 37.96 34.41
N THR A 381 -32.65 37.23 35.44
CA THR A 381 -33.29 36.14 36.21
C THR A 381 -33.16 34.64 35.79
N VAL A 382 -32.88 33.83 36.83
CA VAL A 382 -33.04 32.37 37.03
C VAL A 382 -32.14 31.35 36.29
N VAL A 383 -31.11 30.92 37.04
CA VAL A 383 -30.52 29.56 37.22
C VAL A 383 -31.20 28.35 36.53
N GLY A 384 -30.43 27.49 35.83
CA GLY A 384 -30.97 26.23 35.25
C GLY A 384 -29.95 25.22 34.68
N LEU A 385 -29.34 24.43 35.57
CA LEU A 385 -28.45 23.26 35.35
C LEU A 385 -28.51 22.48 34.00
N ALA A 386 -27.43 22.48 33.20
CA ALA A 386 -27.17 21.47 32.16
C ALA A 386 -25.66 21.28 31.85
N ARG A 387 -25.23 20.05 31.50
CA ARG A 387 -23.80 19.69 31.33
C ARG A 387 -23.28 19.83 29.89
N ALA A 388 -22.11 20.46 29.78
CA ALA A 388 -21.00 20.21 28.84
C ALA A 388 -21.26 19.60 27.44
N VAL A 389 -20.97 20.38 26.39
CA VAL A 389 -19.86 20.16 25.42
C VAL A 389 -19.86 21.30 24.39
N THR A 390 -18.85 22.17 24.43
CA THR A 390 -18.77 23.40 23.62
C THR A 390 -17.67 23.33 22.55
N ARG A 391 -18.05 23.08 21.29
CA ARG A 391 -17.18 23.28 20.11
C ARG A 391 -17.77 24.35 19.17
N ARG A 392 -17.21 25.56 19.22
CA ARG A 392 -17.48 26.73 18.35
C ARG A 392 -16.15 27.53 18.27
N LYS A 393 -15.77 28.23 17.19
CA LYS A 393 -16.42 28.59 15.92
C LYS A 393 -15.33 28.93 14.88
N TYR A 394 -15.43 28.51 13.61
CA TYR A 394 -14.53 28.97 12.54
C TYR A 394 -15.05 30.24 11.85
N LYS A 395 -14.15 31.10 11.37
CA LYS A 395 -14.42 32.09 10.29
C LYS A 395 -13.35 31.91 9.21
N ARG A 396 -13.75 31.95 7.94
CA ARG A 396 -12.87 31.92 6.76
C ARG A 396 -13.29 33.10 5.88
N ILE A 397 -12.32 33.84 5.32
CA ILE A 397 -12.58 34.83 4.28
C ILE A 397 -12.79 34.10 2.95
N SER A 398 -13.75 34.54 2.16
CA SER A 398 -14.15 33.89 0.91
C SER A 398 -14.28 34.93 -0.20
N ASP A 399 -13.33 34.90 -1.13
CA ASP A 399 -13.42 35.53 -2.43
C ASP A 399 -13.40 34.43 -3.48
N GLU A 400 -14.38 34.43 -4.39
CA GLU A 400 -14.31 33.84 -5.72
C GLU A 400 -15.53 34.33 -6.52
N GLY A 401 -15.27 35.12 -7.57
CA GLY A 401 -16.25 35.71 -8.48
C GLY A 401 -15.49 36.31 -9.65
N GLU A 402 -15.74 35.83 -10.87
CA GLU A 402 -14.82 35.98 -12.00
C GLU A 402 -15.20 37.05 -13.03
N ARG A 403 -14.16 37.76 -13.51
CA ARG A 403 -13.94 38.30 -14.88
C ARG A 403 -14.58 39.62 -15.36
N LEU A 404 -13.77 40.30 -16.19
CA LEU A 404 -14.06 41.23 -17.30
C LEU A 404 -14.66 42.63 -16.99
N HIS A 405 -13.80 43.65 -16.92
CA HIS A 405 -13.51 44.54 -18.07
C HIS A 405 -12.38 45.54 -17.77
N ASP A 406 -11.74 46.09 -18.80
CA ASP A 406 -10.71 47.15 -18.70
C ASP A 406 -11.33 48.55 -18.52
N ALA A 407 -10.73 49.36 -17.63
CA ALA A 407 -10.69 50.83 -17.71
C ALA A 407 -9.73 51.40 -16.65
N ASP A 408 -8.93 52.42 -16.98
CA ASP A 408 -8.03 53.11 -16.05
C ASP A 408 -8.79 54.02 -15.07
N HIS A 409 -8.55 53.88 -13.77
CA HIS A 409 -8.88 54.91 -12.78
C HIS A 409 -7.84 55.00 -11.66
N GLU A 410 -7.47 56.24 -11.32
CA GLU A 410 -6.42 56.56 -10.35
C GLU A 410 -6.88 56.29 -8.90
N MET A 411 -5.98 55.82 -8.04
CA MET A 411 -6.30 55.63 -6.63
C MET A 411 -6.35 56.98 -5.89
N SER A 412 -7.57 57.44 -5.60
CA SER A 412 -7.83 58.55 -4.68
C SER A 412 -7.64 58.12 -3.21
N ALA A 413 -7.19 59.06 -2.37
CA ALA A 413 -6.73 58.76 -1.02
C ALA A 413 -7.87 58.39 -0.05
N VAL A 414 -7.72 57.27 0.66
CA VAL A 414 -8.62 56.88 1.75
C VAL A 414 -8.32 57.72 3.00
N GLY A 415 -9.36 58.34 3.56
CA GLY A 415 -9.25 59.32 4.66
C GLY A 415 -8.87 58.73 6.03
N SER A 416 -8.52 59.63 6.95
CA SER A 416 -8.04 59.33 8.30
C SER A 416 -9.03 58.51 9.15
N PRO A 417 -8.55 57.57 9.99
CA PRO A 417 -9.41 56.80 10.88
C PRO A 417 -9.96 57.66 12.04
N VAL A 418 -11.29 57.65 12.19
CA VAL A 418 -11.98 58.22 13.36
C VAL A 418 -11.75 57.32 14.58
N PRO A 419 -11.43 57.86 15.77
CA PRO A 419 -11.20 57.06 16.97
C PRO A 419 -12.49 56.37 17.45
N PRO A 420 -12.44 55.09 17.87
CA PRO A 420 -13.61 54.38 18.39
C PRO A 420 -14.04 54.88 19.78
N GLY A 421 -15.34 54.79 20.06
CA GLY A 421 -15.94 55.23 21.31
C GLY A 421 -15.53 54.42 22.55
N ARG A 422 -15.47 55.11 23.69
CA ARG A 422 -15.14 54.59 25.03
C ARG A 422 -16.10 53.46 25.43
N GLY A 423 -15.61 52.22 25.54
CA GLY A 423 -16.41 51.03 25.82
C GLY A 423 -15.55 49.81 26.15
N ASP A 424 -15.23 48.99 25.13
CA ASP A 424 -14.46 47.75 25.27
C ASP A 424 -13.00 47.91 24.78
N VAL A 425 -12.06 48.15 25.70
CA VAL A 425 -10.61 48.18 25.38
C VAL A 425 -10.00 46.78 25.55
N TRP A 426 -9.31 46.29 24.52
CA TRP A 426 -8.70 44.95 24.50
C TRP A 426 -7.23 45.01 24.94
N VAL A 427 -6.99 44.77 26.24
CA VAL A 427 -5.69 45.02 26.90
C VAL A 427 -4.72 43.84 26.77
N GLY A 428 -3.89 43.86 25.72
CA GLY A 428 -2.84 42.86 25.44
C GLY A 428 -1.49 43.13 26.12
N PHE A 429 -0.50 42.26 25.89
CA PHE A 429 0.88 42.45 26.42
C PHE A 429 1.50 43.80 26.02
N GLN A 430 1.12 44.33 24.86
CA GLN A 430 1.64 45.61 24.36
C GLN A 430 1.20 46.82 25.19
N GLU A 431 0.11 46.72 25.96
CA GLU A 431 -0.44 47.80 26.80
C GLU A 431 0.04 47.70 28.27
N ALA A 432 0.53 46.53 28.72
CA ALA A 432 1.30 46.44 29.96
C ALA A 432 2.68 47.12 29.87
N LEU A 433 3.18 47.40 28.65
CA LEU A 433 4.40 48.18 28.42
C LEU A 433 4.16 49.69 28.30
N SER A 434 2.92 50.14 28.10
CA SER A 434 2.56 51.57 28.13
C SER A 434 2.13 52.05 29.52
N MET A 435 1.99 51.15 30.50
CA MET A 435 1.94 51.53 31.90
C MET A 435 3.28 52.16 32.31
N PRO A 436 3.31 53.40 32.82
CA PRO A 436 4.56 54.04 33.20
C PRO A 436 5.16 53.32 34.41
N ALA A 437 6.37 52.78 34.25
CA ALA A 437 7.20 52.36 35.36
C ALA A 437 7.51 53.60 36.21
N GLN A 438 6.77 53.80 37.31
CA GLN A 438 6.90 55.00 38.14
C GLN A 438 8.31 55.09 38.69
N SER A 439 9.01 56.14 38.28
CA SER A 439 10.39 56.43 38.63
C SER A 439 10.51 56.94 40.06
N TYR A 440 10.41 56.02 41.02
CA TYR A 440 10.76 56.27 42.43
C TYR A 440 12.27 56.50 42.58
N ARG A 441 12.71 57.70 42.20
CA ARG A 441 14.07 58.20 42.36
C ARG A 441 14.14 59.14 43.56
N ASN A 442 14.10 58.55 44.76
CA ASN A 442 14.54 59.19 46.00
C ASN A 442 15.87 58.59 46.44
N GLY A 443 16.64 59.35 47.23
CA GLY A 443 17.99 58.98 47.64
C GLY A 443 18.04 57.89 48.71
N ASP A 444 19.22 57.28 48.81
CA ASP A 444 19.76 56.51 49.94
C ASP A 444 18.90 55.38 50.53
N GLY A 445 19.15 54.16 50.03
CA GLY A 445 18.69 52.91 50.64
C GLY A 445 18.22 51.88 49.60
N ILE A 446 18.94 50.75 49.49
CA ILE A 446 18.46 49.64 48.68
C ILE A 446 17.40 48.88 49.48
N MET A 447 16.12 49.16 49.21
CA MET A 447 15.02 48.31 49.65
C MET A 447 14.30 47.75 48.42
N SER A 448 14.37 46.43 48.25
CA SER A 448 13.70 45.73 47.15
C SER A 448 12.17 45.85 47.27
N PRO A 449 11.44 46.21 46.20
CA PRO A 449 9.98 46.34 46.27
C PRO A 449 9.34 44.97 46.58
N GLN A 450 8.44 44.95 47.56
CA GLN A 450 7.63 43.77 47.86
C GLN A 450 6.60 43.57 46.74
N GLY A 451 6.47 42.34 46.25
CA GLY A 451 5.83 42.07 44.95
C GLY A 451 4.31 42.28 44.86
N GLU A 452 3.62 42.58 45.96
CA GLU A 452 2.15 42.61 45.99
C GLU A 452 1.52 43.82 45.28
N ASP A 453 2.15 45.00 45.34
CA ASP A 453 1.51 46.22 44.85
C ASP A 453 1.57 46.38 43.31
N LEU A 454 2.66 45.94 42.68
CA LEU A 454 2.75 45.87 41.22
C LEU A 454 1.76 44.86 40.63
N GLU A 455 1.39 43.83 41.40
CA GLU A 455 0.48 42.77 40.96
C GLU A 455 -1.01 43.17 41.00
N ARG A 456 -1.32 44.24 41.74
CA ARG A 456 -2.66 44.86 41.78
C ARG A 456 -2.94 45.75 40.58
N SER A 457 -1.92 46.31 39.93
CA SER A 457 -2.06 47.18 38.75
C SER A 457 -2.07 46.44 37.40
N LEU A 458 -1.72 45.15 37.36
CA LEU A 458 -1.69 44.37 36.12
C LEU A 458 -3.09 44.13 35.51
N PRO A 459 -3.24 44.22 34.17
CA PRO A 459 -4.47 43.83 33.48
C PRO A 459 -4.89 42.39 33.80
N PRO A 460 -6.20 42.10 33.92
CA PRO A 460 -6.68 40.81 34.45
C PRO A 460 -6.27 39.60 33.60
N GLN A 461 -6.09 39.77 32.29
CA GLN A 461 -5.60 38.71 31.39
C GLN A 461 -4.14 38.35 31.67
N ILE A 462 -3.29 39.36 31.88
CA ILE A 462 -1.86 39.20 32.16
C ILE A 462 -1.65 38.69 33.58
N ARG A 463 -2.46 39.15 34.55
CA ARG A 463 -2.48 38.57 35.90
C ARG A 463 -2.84 37.08 35.87
N ALA A 464 -3.90 36.68 35.15
CA ALA A 464 -4.27 35.27 34.98
C ALA A 464 -3.16 34.44 34.30
N PHE A 465 -2.39 35.05 33.37
CA PHE A 465 -1.19 34.42 32.83
C PHE A 465 -0.10 34.24 33.91
N VAL A 466 0.27 35.29 34.65
CA VAL A 466 1.28 35.23 35.75
C VAL A 466 0.91 34.21 36.81
N ASP A 467 -0.33 34.23 37.31
CA ASP A 467 -0.85 33.26 38.28
C ASP A 467 -0.70 31.81 37.78
N SER A 468 -1.02 31.59 36.50
CA SER A 468 -0.88 30.28 35.86
C SER A 468 0.59 29.86 35.67
N MET A 469 1.50 30.81 35.43
CA MET A 469 2.94 30.56 35.32
C MET A 469 3.55 30.19 36.67
N ARG A 470 3.27 30.93 37.75
CA ARG A 470 3.70 30.60 39.13
C ARG A 470 3.20 29.23 39.55
N LYS A 471 1.94 28.91 39.27
CA LYS A 471 1.34 27.59 39.51
C LYS A 471 1.98 26.46 38.69
N ALA A 472 2.65 26.77 37.58
CA ALA A 472 3.41 25.83 36.77
C ALA A 472 4.90 25.71 37.17
N THR A 473 5.42 26.62 37.99
CA THR A 473 6.76 26.59 38.61
C THR A 473 6.74 26.20 40.09
N HIS A 474 5.56 26.11 40.74
CA HIS A 474 5.41 25.90 42.19
C HIS A 474 6.18 26.96 43.00
N ASP A 475 5.92 28.23 42.70
CA ASP A 475 6.35 29.39 43.49
C ASP A 475 7.88 29.55 43.67
N SER A 476 8.67 28.79 42.91
CA SER A 476 10.08 29.12 42.68
C SER A 476 10.19 30.41 41.87
N GLU A 477 11.27 31.17 42.11
CA GLU A 477 11.64 32.35 41.30
C GLU A 477 11.44 32.08 39.79
N ILE A 478 10.82 33.04 39.12
CA ILE A 478 10.60 32.95 37.67
C ILE A 478 11.91 33.28 36.97
N GLY A 479 12.28 32.45 35.99
CA GLY A 479 13.48 32.65 35.17
C GLY A 479 14.53 31.54 35.32
N LEU A 480 15.43 31.47 34.33
CA LEU A 480 16.70 30.76 34.44
C LEU A 480 17.85 31.72 34.11
N SER A 481 18.76 31.95 35.05
CA SER A 481 20.04 32.60 34.74
C SER A 481 21.02 31.55 34.22
N PHE A 482 21.88 31.94 33.28
CA PHE A 482 22.87 31.05 32.65
C PHE A 482 24.26 31.67 32.83
N GLY A 483 25.06 31.14 33.76
CA GLY A 483 26.48 31.47 33.88
C GLY A 483 27.30 30.60 32.93
N TYR A 484 28.30 31.19 32.27
CA TYR A 484 29.24 30.45 31.42
C TYR A 484 30.66 30.99 31.58
N SER A 485 31.66 30.10 31.56
CA SER A 485 33.06 30.51 31.67
C SER A 485 33.98 29.61 30.85
N GLN A 486 34.88 30.25 30.11
CA GLN A 486 35.86 29.64 29.20
C GLN A 486 35.22 28.68 28.17
N LEU A 487 33.97 28.98 27.79
CA LEU A 487 33.14 28.13 26.97
C LEU A 487 33.70 28.05 25.55
N ALA A 488 34.09 26.84 25.15
CA ALA A 488 34.54 26.55 23.80
C ALA A 488 33.81 25.35 23.21
N PHE A 489 33.66 25.35 21.89
CA PHE A 489 33.07 24.23 21.14
C PHE A 489 33.81 24.00 19.83
N GLN A 490 34.29 22.78 19.64
CA GLN A 490 34.92 22.31 18.42
C GLN A 490 34.20 21.06 17.89
N PRO A 491 33.67 21.07 16.64
CA PRO A 491 33.09 19.87 16.04
C PRO A 491 34.12 18.75 15.92
N LYS A 492 33.70 17.50 16.18
CA LYS A 492 34.55 16.32 15.96
C LYS A 492 34.92 16.24 14.47
N GLY A 493 36.22 16.29 14.16
CA GLY A 493 36.76 16.32 12.79
C GLY A 493 37.03 17.73 12.23
N SER A 494 36.65 18.81 12.91
CA SER A 494 37.07 20.17 12.54
C SER A 494 38.46 20.49 13.09
N SER A 495 39.33 21.05 12.25
CA SER A 495 40.63 21.61 12.69
C SER A 495 40.50 22.98 13.38
N ARG A 496 39.32 23.61 13.33
CA ARG A 496 39.05 24.93 13.94
C ARG A 496 37.87 24.88 14.93
N PRO A 497 37.99 25.47 16.14
CA PRO A 497 36.87 25.65 17.06
C PRO A 497 35.89 26.73 16.58
N ILE A 498 34.59 26.49 16.77
CA ILE A 498 33.50 27.41 16.39
C ILE A 498 33.17 28.40 17.52
N LEU A 499 33.36 28.01 18.79
CA LEU A 499 33.27 28.90 19.95
C LEU A 499 34.57 28.84 20.76
N GLN A 500 35.04 29.96 21.27
CA GLN A 500 36.35 30.12 21.91
C GLN A 500 36.30 31.10 23.10
N ASP A 501 36.72 30.66 24.29
CA ASP A 501 36.83 31.42 25.55
C ASP A 501 35.62 32.31 25.92
N ILE A 502 34.40 31.91 25.52
CA ILE A 502 33.21 32.70 25.82
C ILE A 502 32.90 32.59 27.31
N THR A 503 32.90 33.73 28.00
CA THR A 503 32.65 33.84 29.44
C THR A 503 31.57 34.89 29.65
N GLY A 504 30.73 34.76 30.68
CA GLY A 504 29.59 35.66 30.86
C GLY A 504 28.46 35.13 31.72
N SER A 505 27.34 35.87 31.70
CA SER A 505 26.15 35.54 32.49
C SER A 505 24.89 36.20 31.93
N ILE A 506 23.94 35.39 31.46
CA ILE A 506 22.57 35.85 31.13
C ILE A 506 21.74 35.83 32.41
N ARG A 507 21.09 36.96 32.71
CA ARG A 507 20.22 37.14 33.89
C ARG A 507 18.78 36.71 33.56
N ASN A 508 17.99 36.39 34.58
CA ASN A 508 16.54 36.27 34.44
C ASN A 508 15.88 37.65 34.32
N GLY A 509 14.62 37.66 33.86
CA GLY A 509 13.80 38.87 33.75
C GLY A 509 14.24 39.91 32.72
N ARG A 510 15.09 39.53 31.75
CA ARG A 510 15.70 40.45 30.77
C ARG A 510 15.62 39.88 29.35
N LEU A 511 15.48 40.79 28.39
CA LEU A 511 15.50 40.53 26.95
C LEU A 511 16.94 40.67 26.42
N THR A 512 17.65 39.55 26.31
CA THR A 512 19.04 39.50 25.84
C THR A 512 19.12 39.20 24.34
N ALA A 513 19.77 40.07 23.56
CA ALA A 513 20.04 39.85 22.15
C ALA A 513 21.43 39.25 21.91
N VAL A 514 21.50 38.26 21.02
CA VAL A 514 22.75 37.69 20.48
C VAL A 514 22.92 38.18 19.05
N MET A 515 23.87 39.08 18.82
CA MET A 515 24.18 39.69 17.53
C MET A 515 25.62 39.35 17.08
N GLY A 516 25.90 39.56 15.80
CA GLY A 516 27.14 39.11 15.16
C GLY A 516 26.93 38.80 13.69
N GLY A 517 28.01 38.79 12.91
CA GLY A 517 27.95 38.46 11.47
C GLY A 517 27.46 37.04 11.17
N SER A 518 27.31 36.73 9.88
CA SER A 518 27.14 35.34 9.44
C SER A 518 28.38 34.52 9.80
N GLY A 519 28.18 33.24 10.14
CA GLY A 519 29.26 32.34 10.60
C GLY A 519 29.84 32.63 12.00
N ALA A 520 29.48 33.73 12.67
CA ALA A 520 30.10 34.15 13.94
C ALA A 520 29.79 33.28 15.19
N GLY A 521 29.09 32.15 15.03
CA GLY A 521 28.81 31.20 16.11
C GLY A 521 27.47 31.39 16.85
N LYS A 522 26.65 32.41 16.52
CA LYS A 522 25.39 32.77 17.22
C LYS A 522 24.50 31.57 17.59
N SER A 523 23.97 30.86 16.60
CA SER A 523 23.08 29.71 16.83
C SER A 523 23.82 28.52 17.46
N THR A 524 25.14 28.39 17.30
CA THR A 524 25.95 27.38 18.01
C THR A 524 26.01 27.67 19.51
N PHE A 525 26.25 28.92 19.90
CA PHE A 525 26.25 29.38 21.29
C PHE A 525 24.90 29.13 21.97
N VAL A 526 23.80 29.53 21.31
CA VAL A 526 22.43 29.27 21.78
C VAL A 526 22.13 27.76 21.87
N ASN A 527 22.54 26.95 20.89
CA ASN A 527 22.37 25.49 20.94
C ASN A 527 23.20 24.81 22.06
N VAL A 528 24.34 25.37 22.44
CA VAL A 528 25.12 24.93 23.61
C VAL A 528 24.39 25.28 24.91
N LEU A 529 23.92 26.54 25.08
CA LEU A 529 23.18 26.96 26.28
C LEU A 529 21.87 26.18 26.50
N MET A 530 21.15 25.83 25.41
CA MET A 530 19.97 24.95 25.47
C MET A 530 20.30 23.48 25.76
N GLY A 531 21.58 23.09 25.76
CA GLY A 531 22.01 21.70 25.93
C GLY A 531 21.68 20.78 24.74
N LYS A 532 21.48 21.33 23.53
CA LYS A 532 21.38 20.54 22.30
C LYS A 532 22.74 20.05 21.80
N ILE A 533 23.80 20.79 22.13
CA ILE A 533 25.19 20.50 21.80
C ILE A 533 25.99 20.49 23.11
N GLU A 534 26.79 19.45 23.36
CA GLU A 534 27.75 19.44 24.48
C GLU A 534 28.99 20.26 24.09
N TYR A 535 29.42 21.18 24.97
CA TYR A 535 30.63 21.98 24.80
C TYR A 535 31.91 21.14 24.95
N THR A 536 33.02 21.59 24.37
CA THR A 536 34.31 20.87 24.42
C THR A 536 35.24 21.37 25.53
N HIS A 537 35.09 22.61 25.97
CA HIS A 537 35.84 23.16 27.10
C HIS A 537 35.05 24.24 27.83
N GLY A 538 35.49 24.60 29.03
CA GLY A 538 34.83 25.54 29.93
C GLY A 538 33.77 24.89 30.81
N ARG A 539 32.87 25.71 31.35
CA ARG A 539 31.77 25.30 32.24
C ARG A 539 30.54 26.18 32.02
N VAL A 540 29.36 25.60 32.22
CA VAL A 540 28.07 26.31 32.23
C VAL A 540 27.29 25.92 33.48
N ASP A 541 26.70 26.91 34.12
CA ASP A 541 25.81 26.78 35.27
C ASP A 541 24.43 27.39 34.97
N VAL A 542 23.41 26.89 35.66
CA VAL A 542 22.03 27.39 35.57
C VAL A 542 21.55 27.69 36.97
N ASN A 543 21.17 28.94 37.23
CA ASN A 543 20.93 29.49 38.57
C ASN A 543 22.09 29.18 39.54
N GLY A 544 23.34 29.29 39.08
CA GLY A 544 24.55 28.95 39.84
C GLY A 544 24.84 27.45 39.97
N VAL A 545 23.95 26.57 39.51
CA VAL A 545 24.09 25.11 39.63
C VAL A 545 24.64 24.51 38.33
N GLN A 546 25.86 23.97 38.39
CA GLN A 546 26.46 23.22 37.28
C GLN A 546 25.76 21.87 37.06
N GLY A 547 25.60 21.48 35.79
CA GLY A 547 24.97 20.21 35.43
C GLY A 547 24.80 20.02 33.92
N LYS A 548 24.27 18.86 33.51
CA LYS A 548 24.00 18.58 32.11
C LYS A 548 22.79 19.40 31.64
N LEU A 549 23.03 20.44 30.85
CA LEU A 549 22.00 21.39 30.35
C LEU A 549 20.78 20.69 29.71
N ALA A 550 20.98 19.55 29.05
CA ALA A 550 19.92 18.71 28.49
C ALA A 550 18.86 18.24 29.52
N GLN A 551 19.13 18.29 30.82
CA GLN A 551 18.14 18.01 31.87
C GLN A 551 17.05 19.10 31.96
N TYR A 552 17.38 20.35 31.59
CA TYR A 552 16.49 21.52 31.71
C TYR A 552 15.52 21.70 30.53
N LYS A 553 15.56 20.85 29.51
CA LYS A 553 14.74 20.98 28.28
C LYS A 553 13.21 20.99 28.45
N LYS A 554 12.70 20.69 29.65
CA LYS A 554 11.26 20.84 30.02
C LYS A 554 10.89 22.23 30.56
N LEU A 555 11.89 23.05 30.87
CA LEU A 555 11.80 24.41 31.41
C LEU A 555 12.27 25.45 30.39
N ILE A 556 12.99 25.01 29.36
CA ILE A 556 13.43 25.83 28.23
C ILE A 556 12.43 25.67 27.08
N GLY A 557 12.00 26.79 26.50
CA GLY A 557 11.31 26.86 25.21
C GLY A 557 12.29 27.23 24.08
N TYR A 558 12.06 26.71 22.87
CA TYR A 558 12.83 27.10 21.68
C TYR A 558 11.91 27.38 20.49
N VAL A 559 12.00 28.59 19.96
CA VAL A 559 11.29 29.04 18.75
C VAL A 559 12.31 29.09 17.61
N PRO A 560 12.27 28.15 16.64
CA PRO A 560 13.12 28.21 15.47
C PRO A 560 12.76 29.37 14.53
N GLN A 561 13.67 29.65 13.59
CA GLN A 561 13.47 30.58 12.47
C GLN A 561 12.24 30.19 11.65
N ASP A 562 12.16 28.92 11.22
CA ASP A 562 10.98 28.34 10.55
C ASP A 562 9.78 28.17 11.48
N ASP A 563 8.60 28.62 11.06
CA ASP A 563 7.35 28.41 11.80
C ASP A 563 6.75 27.03 11.57
N ILE A 564 7.37 26.05 12.21
CA ILE A 564 6.96 24.64 12.25
C ILE A 564 5.72 24.49 13.15
N VAL A 565 4.54 24.50 12.54
CA VAL A 565 3.19 24.41 13.16
C VAL A 565 2.26 23.54 12.30
N LEU A 566 1.23 22.89 12.89
CA LEU A 566 0.34 22.02 12.13
C LEU A 566 -0.75 22.81 11.38
N PRO A 567 -0.86 22.66 10.04
CA PRO A 567 -1.77 23.46 9.22
C PRO A 567 -3.23 22.98 9.28
N GLU A 568 -3.49 21.71 9.58
CA GLU A 568 -4.86 21.17 9.71
C GLU A 568 -5.50 21.53 11.06
N LEU A 569 -4.74 22.06 12.01
CA LEU A 569 -5.19 22.41 13.36
C LEU A 569 -5.49 23.90 13.48
N THR A 570 -6.30 24.26 14.48
CA THR A 570 -6.49 25.66 14.86
C THR A 570 -5.32 26.22 15.65
N VAL A 571 -5.29 27.55 15.80
CA VAL A 571 -4.42 28.26 16.75
C VAL A 571 -4.55 27.65 18.16
N ARG A 572 -5.77 27.54 18.70
CA ARG A 572 -6.03 26.96 20.02
C ARG A 572 -5.63 25.50 20.10
N GLU A 573 -5.85 24.69 19.06
CA GLU A 573 -5.51 23.26 19.07
C GLU A 573 -4.00 22.99 19.05
N ASN A 574 -3.22 23.76 18.28
CA ASN A 574 -1.75 23.69 18.29
C ASN A 574 -1.21 24.00 19.71
N ILE A 575 -1.63 25.13 20.29
CA ILE A 575 -1.19 25.60 21.61
C ILE A 575 -1.65 24.63 22.72
N MET A 576 -2.92 24.21 22.69
CA MET A 576 -3.50 23.22 23.62
C MET A 576 -2.76 21.87 23.58
N HIS A 577 -2.33 21.39 22.41
CA HIS A 577 -1.60 20.12 22.33
C HIS A 577 -0.23 20.21 23.02
N SER A 578 0.50 21.32 22.84
CA SER A 578 1.77 21.56 23.55
C SER A 578 1.56 21.58 25.07
N ALA A 579 0.54 22.33 25.52
CA ALA A 579 0.18 22.42 26.94
C ALA A 579 -0.13 21.04 27.56
N LEU A 580 -1.05 20.28 26.95
CA LEU A 580 -1.47 18.95 27.41
C LEU A 580 -0.33 17.92 27.49
N VAL A 581 0.75 18.11 26.72
CA VAL A 581 1.92 17.22 26.71
C VAL A 581 3.02 17.69 27.68
N ARG A 582 3.26 19.00 27.82
CA ARG A 582 4.45 19.56 28.53
C ARG A 582 4.17 20.03 29.97
N LEU A 583 2.95 20.47 30.31
CA LEU A 583 2.60 20.99 31.64
C LEU A 583 2.71 19.94 32.78
N PRO A 584 2.67 20.35 34.06
CA PRO A 584 2.70 19.43 35.21
C PRO A 584 1.52 18.45 35.22
N ARG A 585 1.79 17.18 35.59
CA ARG A 585 0.76 16.12 35.62
C ARG A 585 -0.37 16.34 36.63
N THR A 586 -0.19 17.24 37.57
CA THR A 586 -1.15 17.59 38.63
C THR A 586 -2.26 18.52 38.16
N TRP A 587 -2.12 19.13 36.98
CA TRP A 587 -3.11 20.07 36.45
C TRP A 587 -4.34 19.36 35.87
N THR A 588 -5.51 19.88 36.19
CA THR A 588 -6.80 19.49 35.61
C THR A 588 -6.97 20.03 34.19
N SER A 589 -7.87 19.43 33.41
CA SER A 589 -8.18 19.89 32.05
C SER A 589 -8.68 21.34 32.01
N LEU A 590 -9.38 21.80 33.05
CA LEU A 590 -9.92 23.16 33.14
C LEU A 590 -8.81 24.19 33.38
N GLU A 591 -7.85 23.90 34.26
CA GLU A 591 -6.70 24.78 34.51
C GLU A 591 -5.82 24.91 33.25
N ILE A 592 -5.65 23.81 32.50
CA ILE A 592 -4.95 23.82 31.21
C ILE A 592 -5.72 24.67 30.18
N GLU A 593 -7.05 24.58 30.12
CA GLU A 593 -7.87 25.39 29.22
C GLU A 593 -7.85 26.89 29.57
N ASN A 594 -7.85 27.23 30.86
CA ASN A 594 -7.75 28.61 31.33
C ASN A 594 -6.37 29.20 31.00
N HIS A 595 -5.28 28.47 31.27
CA HIS A 595 -3.92 28.89 30.90
C HIS A 595 -3.74 29.03 29.39
N VAL A 596 -4.21 28.06 28.59
CA VAL A 596 -4.15 28.15 27.12
C VAL A 596 -4.98 29.34 26.59
N SER A 597 -6.08 29.70 27.25
CA SER A 597 -6.83 30.92 26.91
C SER A 597 -6.01 32.16 27.25
N ALA A 598 -5.49 32.30 28.48
CA ALA A 598 -4.64 33.42 28.88
C ALA A 598 -3.41 33.60 27.96
N VAL A 599 -2.75 32.51 27.54
CA VAL A 599 -1.65 32.54 26.56
C VAL A 599 -2.11 33.07 25.20
N ILE A 600 -3.27 32.64 24.70
CA ILE A 600 -3.83 33.10 23.42
C ILE A 600 -4.22 34.59 23.49
N ASP A 601 -4.79 35.01 24.61
CA ASP A 601 -5.31 36.36 24.80
C ASP A 601 -4.16 37.37 25.00
N CYS A 602 -3.16 37.03 25.83
CA CYS A 602 -1.94 37.85 26.01
C CYS A 602 -1.11 37.96 24.72
N LEU A 603 -1.11 36.93 23.85
CA LEU A 603 -0.47 36.96 22.53
C LEU A 603 -1.31 37.66 21.44
N GLU A 604 -2.44 38.29 21.80
CA GLU A 604 -3.33 39.03 20.89
C GLU A 604 -3.84 38.13 19.74
N LEU A 605 -4.10 36.85 20.03
CA LEU A 605 -4.59 35.82 19.09
C LEU A 605 -6.08 35.47 19.30
N SER A 606 -6.80 36.13 20.19
CA SER A 606 -8.18 35.83 20.57
C SER A 606 -9.16 35.78 19.39
N HIS A 607 -9.01 36.70 18.43
CA HIS A 607 -9.81 36.79 17.21
C HIS A 607 -9.59 35.64 16.22
N VAL A 608 -8.37 35.10 16.16
CA VAL A 608 -7.98 33.96 15.31
C VAL A 608 -7.91 32.64 16.06
N ARG A 609 -8.25 32.59 17.36
CA ARG A 609 -8.05 31.42 18.24
C ARG A 609 -8.64 30.10 17.71
N ASN A 610 -9.72 30.19 16.93
CA ASN A 610 -10.41 29.04 16.34
C ASN A 610 -10.23 28.94 14.81
N SER A 611 -9.46 29.81 14.17
CA SER A 611 -9.11 29.70 12.75
C SER A 611 -8.10 28.58 12.54
N LEU A 612 -8.14 27.91 11.37
CA LEU A 612 -7.04 27.04 10.93
C LEU A 612 -5.78 27.88 10.75
N VAL A 613 -4.60 27.28 10.94
CA VAL A 613 -3.32 27.94 10.66
C VAL A 613 -3.02 27.94 9.15
N GLY A 614 -3.35 26.84 8.45
CA GLY A 614 -3.07 26.69 7.02
C GLY A 614 -1.59 26.48 6.69
N SER A 615 -1.31 25.97 5.50
CA SER A 615 0.06 25.73 5.01
C SER A 615 0.73 27.03 4.55
N VAL A 616 2.04 27.02 4.30
CA VAL A 616 2.76 28.21 3.80
C VAL A 616 2.24 28.64 2.41
N GLY A 617 1.99 27.68 1.50
CA GLY A 617 1.45 27.95 0.16
C GLY A 617 -0.07 28.17 0.10
N LYS A 618 -0.80 27.96 1.22
CA LYS A 618 -2.23 28.26 1.38
C LYS A 618 -2.48 28.76 2.81
N PRO A 619 -2.03 29.99 3.15
CA PRO A 619 -2.14 30.53 4.49
C PRO A 619 -3.58 30.90 4.84
N VAL A 620 -3.94 30.79 6.12
CA VAL A 620 -5.26 31.20 6.65
C VAL A 620 -5.14 32.28 7.73
N ILE A 621 -3.97 32.38 8.37
CA ILE A 621 -3.55 33.48 9.26
C ILE A 621 -2.30 34.16 8.70
N SER A 622 -2.04 35.42 9.10
CA SER A 622 -0.89 36.18 8.60
C SER A 622 0.45 35.64 9.12
N GLY A 623 1.58 36.07 8.52
CA GLY A 623 2.92 35.69 8.96
C GLY A 623 3.19 36.02 10.43
N GLY A 624 2.93 37.27 10.86
CA GLY A 624 3.08 37.68 12.25
C GLY A 624 2.16 36.91 13.22
N GLN A 625 0.94 36.56 12.79
CA GLN A 625 0.05 35.70 13.57
C GLN A 625 0.62 34.29 13.69
N ARG A 626 1.14 33.70 12.60
CA ARG A 626 1.83 32.39 12.61
C ARG A 626 3.04 32.38 13.54
N LYS A 627 3.85 33.45 13.54
CA LYS A 627 5.01 33.58 14.44
C LYS A 627 4.58 33.60 15.91
N ARG A 628 3.50 34.34 16.22
CA ARG A 628 2.86 34.33 17.55
C ARG A 628 2.30 32.96 17.94
N VAL A 629 1.75 32.15 17.02
CA VAL A 629 1.39 30.74 17.32
C VAL A 629 2.63 29.91 17.64
N SER A 630 3.71 30.08 16.87
CA SER A 630 4.98 29.37 17.07
C SER A 630 5.60 29.69 18.44
N ILE A 631 5.53 30.94 18.87
CA ILE A 631 5.92 31.40 20.23
C ILE A 631 4.96 30.84 21.29
N GLY A 632 3.64 30.93 21.06
CA GLY A 632 2.61 30.45 21.99
C GLY A 632 2.65 28.95 22.25
N MET A 633 3.10 28.14 21.28
CA MET A 633 3.36 26.71 21.48
C MET A 633 4.51 26.45 22.46
N GLU A 634 5.50 27.35 22.59
CA GLU A 634 6.53 27.25 23.63
C GLU A 634 6.02 27.82 24.96
N LEU A 635 5.37 28.98 24.95
CA LEU A 635 4.85 29.63 26.18
C LEU A 635 3.80 28.79 26.92
N ALA A 636 2.96 28.05 26.20
CA ALA A 636 1.97 27.15 26.80
C ALA A 636 2.55 25.90 27.47
N ALA A 637 3.88 25.71 27.43
CA ALA A 637 4.61 24.78 28.29
C ALA A 637 5.03 25.41 29.63
N ALA A 638 4.68 26.68 29.88
CA ALA A 638 5.14 27.52 30.97
C ALA A 638 6.68 27.51 31.14
N PRO A 639 7.47 27.96 30.15
CA PRO A 639 8.93 27.95 30.21
C PRO A 639 9.45 29.00 31.21
N MET A 640 10.61 28.72 31.80
CA MET A 640 11.36 29.64 32.65
C MET A 640 12.44 30.40 31.85
N ALA A 641 12.86 29.87 30.70
CA ALA A 641 13.62 30.61 29.69
C ALA A 641 13.13 30.26 28.28
N ILE A 642 13.14 31.21 27.37
CA ILE A 642 12.77 31.02 25.96
C ILE A 642 13.87 31.55 25.04
N PHE A 643 14.31 30.70 24.12
CA PHE A 643 15.30 31.03 23.09
C PHE A 643 14.59 31.19 21.74
N LEU A 644 14.90 32.23 20.98
CA LEU A 644 14.32 32.50 19.66
C LEU A 644 15.42 32.69 18.62
N ASP A 645 15.38 31.91 17.53
CA ASP A 645 16.20 32.14 16.33
C ASP A 645 15.44 33.11 15.40
N GLU A 646 16.00 34.31 15.18
CA GLU A 646 15.51 35.34 14.25
C GLU A 646 13.98 35.58 14.27
N PRO A 647 13.37 35.92 15.42
CA PRO A 647 11.91 36.06 15.53
C PRO A 647 11.31 37.20 14.70
N THR A 648 12.14 38.11 14.19
CA THR A 648 11.76 39.24 13.32
C THR A 648 11.92 38.94 11.82
N SER A 649 12.50 37.80 11.44
CA SER A 649 12.77 37.46 10.03
C SER A 649 11.49 37.05 9.28
N GLY A 650 11.39 37.46 8.01
CA GLY A 650 10.20 37.20 7.18
C GLY A 650 8.94 37.99 7.56
N LEU A 651 9.06 39.03 8.40
CA LEU A 651 7.95 39.86 8.86
C LEU A 651 8.04 41.31 8.37
N ASP A 652 6.90 41.99 8.33
CA ASP A 652 6.85 43.43 8.16
C ASP A 652 7.33 44.17 9.42
N ALA A 653 7.63 45.46 9.25
CA ALA A 653 8.10 46.34 10.32
C ALA A 653 7.21 46.35 11.57
N THR A 654 5.89 46.39 11.38
CA THR A 654 4.93 46.59 12.47
C THR A 654 4.72 45.31 13.27
N ALA A 655 4.63 44.16 12.58
CA ALA A 655 4.61 42.84 13.22
C ALA A 655 5.91 42.55 13.96
N ALA A 656 7.07 42.91 13.39
CA ALA A 656 8.38 42.72 14.02
C ALA A 656 8.49 43.53 15.34
N SER A 657 8.26 44.85 15.32
CA SER A 657 8.29 45.65 16.56
C SER A 657 7.25 45.18 17.57
N SER A 658 6.05 44.78 17.14
CA SER A 658 4.99 44.31 18.03
C SER A 658 5.29 42.96 18.69
N ILE A 659 5.93 42.02 17.97
CA ILE A 659 6.45 40.77 18.58
C ILE A 659 7.59 41.07 19.55
N MET A 660 8.48 42.01 19.24
CA MET A 660 9.57 42.39 20.14
C MET A 660 9.06 43.06 21.43
N ARG A 661 8.01 43.89 21.36
CA ARG A 661 7.26 44.37 22.55
C ARG A 661 6.66 43.20 23.33
N THR A 662 6.00 42.27 22.66
CA THR A 662 5.43 41.07 23.32
C THR A 662 6.51 40.28 24.07
N LEU A 663 7.70 40.11 23.47
CA LEU A 663 8.85 39.44 24.10
C LEU A 663 9.44 40.25 25.28
N LYS A 664 9.49 41.59 25.19
CA LYS A 664 9.88 42.47 26.30
C LYS A 664 8.91 42.38 27.49
N ALA A 665 7.62 42.30 27.23
CA ALA A 665 6.58 42.11 28.26
C ALA A 665 6.63 40.71 28.89
N ILE A 666 7.02 39.68 28.13
CA ILE A 666 7.30 38.34 28.67
C ILE A 666 8.55 38.37 29.56
N ALA A 667 9.58 39.14 29.17
CA ALA A 667 10.80 39.28 29.96
C ALA A 667 10.56 39.98 31.31
N SER A 668 9.78 41.07 31.35
CA SER A 668 9.49 41.80 32.60
C SER A 668 8.71 40.98 33.64
N LEU A 669 8.10 39.85 33.25
CA LEU A 669 7.50 38.87 34.16
C LEU A 669 8.52 37.87 34.77
N GLY A 670 9.82 38.11 34.60
CA GLY A 670 10.91 37.29 35.16
C GLY A 670 11.43 36.19 34.23
N ILE A 671 10.74 35.90 33.12
CA ILE A 671 11.14 34.86 32.17
C ILE A 671 12.40 35.34 31.43
N SER A 672 13.43 34.49 31.32
CA SER A 672 14.64 34.85 30.56
C SER A 672 14.36 34.75 29.06
N VAL A 673 14.50 35.84 28.30
CA VAL A 673 14.23 35.86 26.86
C VAL A 673 15.53 36.09 26.10
N ILE A 674 15.99 35.08 25.38
CA ILE A 674 17.23 35.12 24.59
C ILE A 674 16.86 35.09 23.11
N THR A 675 17.28 36.08 22.34
CA THR A 675 16.91 36.22 20.92
C THR A 675 18.12 36.43 20.03
N ILE A 676 18.24 35.67 18.95
CA ILE A 676 19.20 35.94 17.88
C ILE A 676 18.55 36.92 16.91
N ILE A 677 19.20 38.06 16.66
CA ILE A 677 18.69 39.09 15.73
C ILE A 677 19.78 39.47 14.74
N HIS A 678 19.38 39.70 13.49
CA HIS A 678 20.19 40.29 12.43
C HIS A 678 19.58 41.64 12.06
N GLN A 679 20.36 42.73 12.11
CA GLN A 679 19.96 44.10 11.72
C GLN A 679 18.60 44.55 12.27
N PRO A 680 18.47 44.73 13.60
CA PRO A 680 17.28 45.31 14.21
C PRO A 680 17.09 46.77 13.78
N ARG A 681 15.83 47.19 13.61
CA ARG A 681 15.44 48.61 13.57
C ARG A 681 15.75 49.30 14.90
N LEU A 682 15.92 50.62 14.89
CA LEU A 682 16.21 51.41 16.10
C LEU A 682 15.21 51.13 17.24
N GLU A 683 13.89 51.19 16.97
CA GLU A 683 12.84 50.80 17.94
C GLU A 683 13.07 49.43 18.61
N ILE A 684 13.59 48.47 17.85
CA ILE A 684 13.81 47.09 18.30
C ILE A 684 15.12 46.98 19.07
N PHE A 685 16.12 47.78 18.73
CA PHE A 685 17.41 47.87 19.41
C PHE A 685 17.25 48.49 20.80
N GLU A 686 16.59 49.65 20.89
CA GLU A 686 16.33 50.38 22.15
C GLU A 686 15.43 49.61 23.15
N MET A 687 14.71 48.58 22.71
CA MET A 687 13.94 47.70 23.60
C MET A 687 14.79 46.63 24.31
N LEU A 688 16.03 46.39 23.89
CA LEU A 688 16.88 45.30 24.41
C LEU A 688 17.42 45.63 25.80
N ASP A 689 17.50 44.63 26.68
CA ASP A 689 18.05 44.80 28.04
C ASP A 689 19.56 44.63 28.06
N ASP A 690 20.05 43.55 27.46
CA ASP A 690 21.45 43.17 27.39
C ASP A 690 21.82 42.74 25.95
N LEU A 691 23.01 43.09 25.49
CA LEU A 691 23.58 42.66 24.21
C LEU A 691 24.76 41.70 24.44
N ILE A 692 24.82 40.65 23.62
CA ILE A 692 25.99 39.78 23.45
C ILE A 692 26.42 39.87 21.98
N LEU A 693 27.61 40.44 21.74
CA LEU A 693 28.19 40.54 20.40
C LEU A 693 29.23 39.44 20.19
N LEU A 694 29.06 38.65 19.13
CA LEU A 694 29.96 37.57 18.73
C LEU A 694 30.63 37.87 17.38
N ALA A 695 31.95 37.65 17.33
CA ALA A 695 32.76 37.75 16.11
C ALA A 695 33.78 36.61 16.08
N ASN A 696 33.94 35.96 14.93
CA ASN A 696 34.91 34.85 14.73
C ASN A 696 34.80 33.69 15.75
N GLY A 697 33.64 33.50 16.42
CA GLY A 697 33.45 32.50 17.48
C GLY A 697 33.91 32.96 18.87
N GLN A 698 34.38 34.20 19.01
CA GLN A 698 34.81 34.83 20.25
C GLN A 698 33.81 35.93 20.65
N GLN A 699 33.83 36.33 21.92
CA GLN A 699 33.00 37.40 22.46
C GLN A 699 33.67 38.76 22.22
N LEU A 700 32.91 39.71 21.68
CA LEU A 700 33.35 41.08 21.38
C LEU A 700 32.74 42.12 22.34
N TYR A 701 31.55 41.83 22.90
CA TYR A 701 30.90 42.63 23.93
C TYR A 701 29.86 41.79 24.69
N GLU A 702 29.66 42.12 25.96
CA GLU A 702 28.56 41.62 26.80
C GLU A 702 28.22 42.64 27.88
N GLY A 703 27.00 43.16 27.87
CA GLY A 703 26.56 44.18 28.82
C GLY A 703 25.17 44.75 28.47
N PRO A 704 24.73 45.82 29.15
CA PRO A 704 23.52 46.55 28.77
C PRO A 704 23.56 47.05 27.32
N GLU A 705 22.40 47.30 26.73
CA GLU A 705 22.32 48.00 25.44
C GLU A 705 22.92 49.41 25.53
N SER A 706 22.52 50.19 26.54
CA SER A 706 22.97 51.58 26.78
C SER A 706 24.48 51.81 26.77
N ASP A 707 25.23 50.78 27.16
CA ASP A 707 26.67 50.85 27.39
C ASP A 707 27.46 50.52 26.10
N VAL A 708 26.79 50.07 25.04
CA VAL A 708 27.42 49.61 23.78
C VAL A 708 28.01 50.75 22.96
N GLN A 709 27.33 51.91 22.88
CA GLN A 709 27.85 53.10 22.20
C GLN A 709 29.08 53.65 22.95
N PRO A 710 29.03 53.96 24.27
CA PRO A 710 30.21 54.38 25.04
C PRO A 710 31.38 53.39 24.96
N PHE A 711 31.11 52.08 24.89
CA PHE A 711 32.13 51.06 24.70
C PHE A 711 32.87 51.21 23.36
N PHE A 712 32.16 51.38 22.24
CA PHE A 712 32.79 51.58 20.93
C PHE A 712 33.44 52.96 20.77
N GLU A 713 32.83 54.02 21.32
CA GLU A 713 33.39 55.38 21.31
C GLU A 713 34.75 55.44 22.02
N LYS A 714 34.92 54.72 23.14
CA LYS A 714 36.21 54.55 23.83
C LYS A 714 37.33 54.01 22.94
N PHE A 715 37.01 53.28 21.86
CA PHE A 715 37.96 52.72 20.90
C PHE A 715 38.02 53.48 19.55
N GLY A 716 37.47 54.70 19.51
CA GLY A 716 37.62 55.64 18.39
C GLY A 716 36.62 55.47 17.25
N TYR A 717 35.48 54.82 17.50
CA TYR A 717 34.33 54.80 16.58
C TYR A 717 33.38 55.96 16.90
N ALA A 718 32.78 56.58 15.90
CA ALA A 718 31.84 57.68 16.06
C ALA A 718 30.44 57.30 15.55
N PHE A 719 29.42 57.42 16.41
CA PHE A 719 28.03 57.11 16.07
C PHE A 719 27.34 58.36 15.48
N PRO A 720 26.82 58.33 14.23
CA PRO A 720 26.12 59.47 13.66
C PRO A 720 24.77 59.71 14.35
N LYS A 721 24.44 60.96 14.66
CA LYS A 721 23.24 61.37 15.44
C LYS A 721 21.88 60.90 14.90
N HIS A 722 21.82 60.46 13.64
CA HIS A 722 20.60 60.00 12.96
C HIS A 722 20.78 58.64 12.27
N ALA A 723 21.81 57.87 12.63
CA ALA A 723 21.98 56.50 12.17
C ALA A 723 21.30 55.51 13.12
N ASN A 724 20.81 54.38 12.59
CA ASN A 724 20.35 53.26 13.41
C ASN A 724 21.56 52.62 14.12
N TYR A 725 21.63 52.70 15.45
CA TYR A 725 22.75 52.16 16.21
C TYR A 725 22.90 50.63 16.04
N GLY A 726 21.80 49.91 15.80
CA GLY A 726 21.83 48.47 15.49
C GLY A 726 22.54 48.14 14.17
N ASP A 727 22.46 49.03 13.17
CA ASP A 727 23.18 48.88 11.90
C ASP A 727 24.66 49.27 12.06
N VAL A 728 24.96 50.38 12.75
CA VAL A 728 26.34 50.81 13.05
C VAL A 728 27.11 49.73 13.81
N VAL A 729 26.50 49.13 14.85
CA VAL A 729 27.08 47.99 15.58
C VAL A 729 27.24 46.77 14.67
N THR A 730 26.29 46.50 13.77
CA THR A 730 26.38 45.39 12.82
C THR A 730 27.52 45.58 11.80
N ASP A 731 27.72 46.78 11.28
CA ASP A 731 28.85 47.12 10.40
C ASP A 731 30.20 46.94 11.12
N ILE A 732 30.31 47.40 12.37
CA ILE A 732 31.55 47.27 13.15
C ILE A 732 31.88 45.79 13.38
N ILE A 733 30.94 44.95 13.84
CA ILE A 733 31.19 43.53 14.12
C ILE A 733 31.30 42.65 12.87
N THR A 734 30.77 43.09 11.72
CA THR A 734 30.99 42.42 10.43
C THR A 734 32.34 42.78 9.79
N GLY A 735 32.96 43.90 10.17
CA GLY A 735 34.26 44.37 9.71
C GLY A 735 34.22 45.61 8.82
N ASN A 736 33.02 46.12 8.51
CA ASN A 736 32.78 47.29 7.66
C ASN A 736 32.94 48.64 8.39
N GLY A 737 33.34 48.63 9.67
CA GLY A 737 33.35 49.80 10.57
C GLY A 737 34.24 50.99 10.17
N ARG A 738 34.88 50.98 9.00
CA ARG A 738 35.74 52.07 8.47
C ARG A 738 35.00 53.39 8.29
N ALA A 739 33.70 53.35 7.97
CA ALA A 739 32.87 54.55 7.86
C ALA A 739 32.79 55.34 9.19
N TYR A 740 32.84 54.63 10.33
CA TYR A 740 32.68 55.18 11.66
C TYR A 740 34.01 55.46 12.38
N LYS A 741 35.14 54.96 11.85
CA LYS A 741 36.48 55.12 12.45
C LYS A 741 37.52 55.55 11.41
N LYS A 742 37.88 56.84 11.45
CA LYS A 742 38.76 57.50 10.46
C LYS A 742 40.22 57.02 10.48
N SER A 743 40.73 56.56 11.62
CA SER A 743 42.14 56.14 11.78
C SER A 743 42.30 55.03 12.81
N GLY A 744 43.45 54.33 12.76
CA GLY A 744 43.73 53.15 13.57
C GLY A 744 43.13 51.86 13.00
N ASP A 745 43.32 50.76 13.75
CA ASP A 745 42.83 49.45 13.34
C ASP A 745 41.31 49.29 13.57
N ILE A 746 40.70 48.51 12.68
CA ILE A 746 39.30 48.12 12.65
C ILE A 746 39.11 46.59 12.62
N SER A 747 40.19 45.81 12.74
CA SER A 747 40.15 44.35 12.74
C SER A 747 39.27 43.80 13.87
N LYS A 748 38.61 42.67 13.61
CA LYS A 748 37.79 41.97 14.60
C LYS A 748 38.64 41.52 15.78
N ASP A 749 39.86 41.09 15.51
CA ASP A 749 40.76 40.52 16.50
C ASP A 749 41.28 41.59 17.46
N ALA A 750 41.50 42.84 16.98
CA ALA A 750 41.76 43.99 17.85
C ALA A 750 40.54 44.38 18.71
N LEU A 751 39.32 44.33 18.17
CA LEU A 751 38.09 44.57 18.95
C LEU A 751 37.92 43.51 20.06
N ILE A 752 38.21 42.24 19.78
CA ILE A 752 38.14 41.16 20.77
C ILE A 752 39.26 41.30 21.82
N ALA A 753 40.48 41.65 21.43
CA ALA A 753 41.57 41.94 22.37
C ALA A 753 41.23 43.11 23.30
N ASN A 754 40.61 44.18 22.77
CA ASN A 754 40.10 45.32 23.53
C ASN A 754 39.02 44.93 24.53
N TRP A 755 38.08 44.05 24.14
CA TRP A 755 37.08 43.49 25.06
C TRP A 755 37.72 42.71 26.21
N ILE A 756 38.65 41.80 25.90
CA ILE A 756 39.37 41.00 26.91
C ILE A 756 40.15 41.90 27.88
N ALA A 757 40.76 42.98 27.40
CA ALA A 757 41.45 43.97 28.23
C ALA A 757 40.50 44.75 29.15
N CYS A 758 39.40 45.30 28.61
CA CYS A 758 38.35 45.97 29.40
C CYS A 758 37.77 45.03 30.47
N ARG A 759 37.53 43.76 30.13
CA ARG A 759 37.00 42.76 31.06
C ARG A 759 37.98 42.41 32.18
N LYS A 760 39.29 42.32 31.88
CA LYS A 760 40.31 42.13 32.92
C LYS A 760 40.33 43.32 33.89
N GLN A 761 40.22 44.55 33.39
CA GLN A 761 40.13 45.76 34.22
C GLN A 761 38.85 45.80 35.08
N SER A 762 37.67 45.47 34.53
CA SER A 762 36.43 45.46 35.31
C SER A 762 36.42 44.36 36.38
N LYS A 763 36.95 43.16 36.06
CA LYS A 763 37.08 42.05 37.02
C LYS A 763 38.07 42.36 38.14
N LEU A 764 39.17 43.06 37.85
CA LEU A 764 40.09 43.58 38.87
C LEU A 764 39.41 44.61 39.77
N ARG A 765 38.71 45.61 39.20
CA ARG A 765 37.95 46.60 39.98
C ARG A 765 36.89 45.97 40.88
N LEU A 766 36.16 44.96 40.39
CA LEU A 766 35.19 44.22 41.21
C LEU A 766 35.88 43.46 42.35
N SER A 767 37.02 42.82 42.08
CA SER A 767 37.81 42.09 43.09
C SER A 767 38.33 43.00 44.21
N SER A 768 38.66 44.26 43.91
CA SER A 768 39.05 45.26 44.93
C SER A 768 37.88 45.77 45.77
N ALA A 769 36.63 45.56 45.34
CA ALA A 769 35.42 46.11 45.97
C ALA A 769 34.50 45.07 46.64
N SER A 770 34.75 43.76 46.46
CA SER A 770 33.78 42.70 46.79
C SER A 770 34.25 41.67 47.84
N VAL A 771 35.20 42.05 48.72
CA VAL A 771 35.71 41.22 49.83
C VAL A 771 34.61 40.78 50.83
N LEU A 772 33.42 41.41 50.80
CA LEU A 772 32.33 41.17 51.75
C LEU A 772 31.05 40.53 51.17
N ALA A 773 30.97 40.21 49.86
CA ALA A 773 29.67 39.94 49.22
C ALA A 773 29.58 38.71 48.29
N VAL A 774 30.58 37.83 48.23
CA VAL A 774 30.53 36.59 47.40
C VAL A 774 30.89 35.34 48.22
N GLY A 775 30.23 35.21 49.39
CA GLY A 775 30.21 33.95 50.14
C GLY A 775 29.22 32.94 49.52
N ASN A 776 29.47 31.64 49.73
CA ASN A 776 28.68 30.54 49.16
C ASN A 776 27.19 30.56 49.57
N LEU A 777 26.35 31.27 48.82
CA LEU A 777 24.92 30.97 48.74
C LEU A 777 24.75 29.68 47.92
N GLY A 778 24.74 28.55 48.63
CA GLY A 778 24.62 27.22 48.05
C GLY A 778 23.25 27.00 47.39
N ALA A 779 23.12 27.42 46.13
CA ALA A 779 21.93 27.21 45.31
C ALA A 779 21.57 25.72 45.26
N SER A 780 20.52 25.35 46.01
CA SER A 780 20.14 23.94 46.12
C SER A 780 19.58 23.44 44.79
N LYS A 781 20.11 22.32 44.29
CA LYS A 781 19.60 21.65 43.09
C LYS A 781 18.21 21.01 43.32
N ALA A 782 17.85 20.73 44.58
CA ALA A 782 16.66 19.97 44.96
C ALA A 782 15.31 20.50 44.44
N PRO A 783 14.97 21.82 44.49
CA PRO A 783 13.71 22.32 43.94
C PRO A 783 13.61 22.09 42.42
N LEU A 784 14.66 22.43 41.66
CA LEU A 784 14.64 22.34 40.20
C LEU A 784 14.50 20.89 39.72
N ASP A 785 15.19 19.94 40.36
CA ASP A 785 15.03 18.50 40.10
C ASP A 785 13.63 17.97 40.47
N ARG A 786 12.96 18.55 41.48
CA ARG A 786 11.55 18.23 41.83
C ARG A 786 10.58 18.73 40.74
N LEU A 787 10.79 19.92 40.18
CA LEU A 787 9.99 20.45 39.06
C LEU A 787 10.13 19.58 37.80
N LEU A 788 11.36 19.23 37.43
CA LEU A 788 11.66 18.39 36.26
C LEU A 788 11.00 17.00 36.32
N LYS A 789 10.83 16.43 37.52
CA LYS A 789 10.12 15.15 37.73
C LYS A 789 8.61 15.28 37.55
N LYS A 790 7.99 16.39 37.98
CA LYS A 790 6.53 16.61 37.88
C LYS A 790 6.04 16.99 36.47
N ARG A 791 6.88 17.63 35.65
CA ARG A 791 6.50 18.13 34.31
C ARG A 791 6.39 17.04 33.23
N GLY A 792 5.43 17.22 32.33
CA GLY A 792 5.21 16.43 31.13
C GLY A 792 4.37 15.17 31.34
N ALA A 793 3.44 14.90 30.43
CA ALA A 793 2.50 13.78 30.48
C ALA A 793 3.20 12.39 30.53
N SER A 794 2.46 11.35 30.93
CA SER A 794 2.95 9.96 30.86
C SER A 794 3.05 9.48 29.40
N ARG A 795 3.92 8.52 29.09
CA ARG A 795 4.10 8.01 27.71
C ARG A 795 2.78 7.52 27.09
N LEU A 796 1.91 6.90 27.87
CA LEU A 796 0.58 6.45 27.43
C LEU A 796 -0.36 7.63 27.17
N LYS A 797 -0.39 8.65 28.04
CA LYS A 797 -1.21 9.85 27.80
C LYS A 797 -0.70 10.67 26.61
N GLN A 798 0.61 10.72 26.38
CA GLN A 798 1.19 11.27 25.15
C GLN A 798 0.71 10.49 23.92
N PHE A 799 0.73 9.15 23.94
CA PHE A 799 0.20 8.34 22.84
C PHE A 799 -1.28 8.65 22.55
N THR A 800 -2.15 8.70 23.57
CA THR A 800 -3.58 9.01 23.35
C THR A 800 -3.82 10.46 22.85
N LEU A 801 -2.99 11.41 23.28
CA LEU A 801 -3.04 12.80 22.79
C LEU A 801 -2.54 12.90 21.34
N CYS A 802 -1.44 12.24 20.99
CA CYS A 802 -0.95 12.19 19.62
C CYS A 802 -1.90 11.43 18.69
N LEU A 803 -2.59 10.40 19.17
CA LEU A 803 -3.54 9.60 18.40
C LEU A 803 -4.82 10.39 18.11
N SER A 804 -5.39 11.06 19.11
CA SER A 804 -6.56 11.94 18.88
C SER A 804 -6.24 13.12 17.98
N ARG A 805 -5.01 13.67 18.07
CA ARG A 805 -4.49 14.65 17.09
C ARG A 805 -4.39 14.06 15.68
N ALA A 806 -3.76 12.89 15.53
CA ALA A 806 -3.54 12.28 14.22
C ALA A 806 -4.86 11.92 13.52
N PHE A 807 -5.85 11.39 14.24
CA PHE A 807 -7.20 11.20 13.69
C PHE A 807 -7.87 12.52 13.30
N LEU A 808 -7.70 13.59 14.07
CA LEU A 808 -8.25 14.90 13.72
C LEU A 808 -7.61 15.48 12.44
N GLN A 809 -6.33 15.22 12.20
CA GLN A 809 -5.66 15.58 10.94
C GLN A 809 -6.21 14.77 9.76
N GLN A 810 -6.28 13.43 9.87
CA GLN A 810 -6.82 12.57 8.81
C GLN A 810 -8.27 12.95 8.47
N TYR A 811 -9.10 13.20 9.48
CA TYR A 811 -10.48 13.66 9.31
C TYR A 811 -10.59 15.04 8.62
N ARG A 812 -9.58 15.91 8.73
CA ARG A 812 -9.59 17.24 8.08
C ARG A 812 -8.96 17.23 6.69
N ASN A 813 -7.98 16.36 6.43
CA ASN A 813 -7.39 16.21 5.09
C ASN A 813 -8.19 15.26 4.18
N LEU A 814 -9.50 15.54 4.05
CA LEU A 814 -10.44 14.77 3.22
C LEU A 814 -10.06 14.78 1.73
N SER A 815 -9.38 15.81 1.25
CA SER A 815 -8.99 15.91 -0.16
C SER A 815 -8.01 14.79 -0.55
N THR A 816 -6.91 14.62 0.20
CA THR A 816 -5.97 13.53 -0.09
C THR A 816 -6.56 12.14 0.17
N PHE A 817 -7.52 12.02 1.11
CA PHE A 817 -8.26 10.78 1.33
C PHE A 817 -9.08 10.37 0.09
N TRP A 818 -9.91 11.28 -0.46
CA TRP A 818 -10.73 10.96 -1.63
C TRP A 818 -9.92 10.70 -2.90
N PHE A 819 -8.78 11.38 -3.09
CA PHE A 819 -7.86 11.07 -4.20
C PHE A 819 -7.22 9.69 -4.07
N GLU A 820 -6.84 9.26 -2.86
CA GLU A 820 -6.29 7.92 -2.61
C GLU A 820 -7.35 6.83 -2.82
N VAL A 821 -8.57 7.05 -2.32
CA VAL A 821 -9.72 6.17 -2.53
C VAL A 821 -10.03 6.03 -4.02
N GLY A 822 -10.24 7.12 -4.75
CA GLY A 822 -10.58 7.07 -6.17
C GLY A 822 -9.50 6.43 -7.05
N LEU A 823 -8.22 6.62 -6.70
CA LEU A 823 -7.11 5.93 -7.37
C LEU A 823 -7.11 4.42 -7.08
N ALA A 824 -7.45 4.01 -5.86
CA ALA A 824 -7.61 2.61 -5.50
C ALA A 824 -8.80 1.95 -6.22
N THR A 825 -9.95 2.62 -6.29
CA THR A 825 -11.13 2.16 -7.05
C THR A 825 -10.79 2.00 -8.54
N LEU A 826 -10.12 2.99 -9.14
CA LEU A 826 -9.71 2.95 -10.55
C LEU A 826 -8.74 1.80 -10.84
N ALA A 827 -7.73 1.59 -9.98
CA ALA A 827 -6.76 0.51 -10.15
C ALA A 827 -7.42 -0.88 -10.01
N GLY A 828 -8.30 -1.06 -9.02
CA GLY A 828 -9.05 -2.31 -8.84
C GLY A 828 -10.02 -2.59 -9.98
N PHE A 829 -10.68 -1.56 -10.50
CA PHE A 829 -11.60 -1.64 -11.65
C PHE A 829 -10.87 -2.00 -12.95
N LEU A 830 -9.75 -1.32 -13.25
CA LEU A 830 -8.96 -1.60 -14.46
C LEU A 830 -8.35 -3.01 -14.45
N LEU A 831 -7.82 -3.47 -13.31
CA LEU A 831 -7.33 -4.84 -13.16
C LEU A 831 -8.48 -5.86 -13.25
N GLY A 832 -9.64 -5.55 -12.66
CA GLY A 832 -10.85 -6.36 -12.79
C GLY A 832 -11.31 -6.51 -14.24
N LEU A 833 -11.31 -5.42 -15.04
CA LEU A 833 -11.66 -5.46 -16.47
C LEU A 833 -10.66 -6.27 -17.30
N ALA A 834 -9.36 -6.17 -17.01
CA ALA A 834 -8.33 -6.92 -17.74
C ALA A 834 -8.49 -8.45 -17.57
N GLU A 835 -8.97 -8.88 -16.41
CA GLU A 835 -9.02 -10.30 -16.00
C GLU A 835 -10.43 -10.90 -16.11
N ASN A 836 -11.47 -10.09 -16.28
CA ASN A 836 -12.86 -10.48 -16.57
C ASN A 836 -12.97 -11.47 -17.77
N ALA A 837 -12.08 -11.36 -18.75
CA ALA A 837 -12.04 -12.27 -19.91
C ALA A 837 -11.78 -13.74 -19.55
N LYS A 838 -11.17 -14.02 -18.38
CA LYS A 838 -10.85 -15.39 -17.92
C LYS A 838 -12.00 -16.05 -17.13
N ASN A 839 -13.14 -15.36 -16.94
CA ASN A 839 -14.34 -15.89 -16.27
C ASN A 839 -14.06 -16.57 -14.91
N GLY A 840 -13.11 -16.05 -14.13
CA GLY A 840 -12.70 -16.61 -12.83
C GLY A 840 -11.78 -17.84 -12.86
N VAL A 841 -11.61 -18.50 -14.01
CA VAL A 841 -10.75 -19.70 -14.16
C VAL A 841 -9.33 -19.27 -14.51
N LEU A 842 -8.52 -19.11 -13.47
CA LEU A 842 -7.17 -18.54 -13.53
C LEU A 842 -6.04 -19.59 -13.59
N PHE A 843 -6.40 -20.87 -13.74
CA PHE A 843 -5.48 -22.01 -13.73
C PHE A 843 -6.05 -23.15 -14.57
N MET A 844 -5.21 -23.77 -15.41
CA MET A 844 -5.51 -25.00 -16.14
C MET A 844 -4.27 -25.90 -16.08
N GLY A 845 -4.43 -27.11 -15.53
CA GLY A 845 -3.34 -28.08 -15.39
C GLY A 845 -3.43 -29.23 -16.38
N LEU A 846 -2.60 -30.24 -16.16
CA LEU A 846 -2.80 -31.57 -16.75
C LEU A 846 -3.85 -32.31 -15.94
N TYR A 847 -4.74 -33.07 -16.60
CA TYR A 847 -5.70 -33.94 -15.92
C TYR A 847 -5.02 -35.11 -15.21
N HIS A 848 -5.65 -35.67 -14.19
CA HIS A 848 -5.13 -36.88 -13.51
C HIS A 848 -5.07 -38.09 -14.44
N PRO A 849 -4.07 -38.97 -14.29
CA PRO A 849 -3.95 -40.18 -15.10
C PRO A 849 -5.14 -41.14 -14.92
N PRO A 850 -5.62 -41.77 -16.01
CA PRO A 850 -5.00 -41.81 -17.34
C PRO A 850 -5.54 -40.76 -18.33
N TYR A 851 -6.31 -39.76 -17.87
CA TYR A 851 -6.94 -38.77 -18.75
C TYR A 851 -5.99 -37.62 -19.19
N GLU A 852 -4.70 -37.71 -18.86
CA GLU A 852 -3.65 -36.72 -19.20
C GLU A 852 -3.68 -36.28 -20.67
N ILE A 853 -3.85 -37.20 -21.62
CA ILE A 853 -3.86 -36.93 -23.07
C ILE A 853 -5.10 -36.14 -23.55
N LEU A 854 -6.15 -36.06 -22.74
CA LEU A 854 -7.34 -35.23 -23.00
C LEU A 854 -7.13 -33.76 -22.60
N SER A 855 -6.02 -33.43 -21.92
CA SER A 855 -5.74 -32.08 -21.41
C SER A 855 -5.70 -31.03 -22.52
N THR A 856 -6.24 -29.86 -22.23
CA THR A 856 -5.97 -28.63 -23.01
C THR A 856 -4.54 -28.14 -22.73
N ALA A 857 -4.10 -27.09 -23.42
CA ALA A 857 -2.88 -26.38 -23.07
C ALA A 857 -2.91 -25.95 -21.59
N SER A 858 -1.83 -26.21 -20.86
CA SER A 858 -1.73 -25.89 -19.43
C SER A 858 -1.35 -24.43 -19.19
N ASP A 859 -2.13 -23.70 -18.40
CA ASP A 859 -1.79 -22.37 -17.90
C ASP A 859 -1.43 -22.41 -16.40
N PHE A 860 -0.12 -22.44 -16.14
CA PHE A 860 0.48 -22.30 -14.81
C PHE A 860 0.87 -20.85 -14.47
N LYS A 861 0.59 -19.87 -15.35
CA LYS A 861 1.06 -18.48 -15.26
C LYS A 861 -0.02 -17.50 -14.81
N SER A 862 -1.28 -17.64 -15.24
CA SER A 862 -2.35 -16.70 -14.89
C SER A 862 -2.57 -16.55 -13.37
N ALA A 863 -2.57 -17.64 -12.60
CA ALA A 863 -2.78 -17.57 -11.15
C ALA A 863 -1.65 -16.83 -10.39
N PRO A 864 -0.35 -17.06 -10.67
CA PRO A 864 0.72 -16.19 -10.19
C PRO A 864 0.69 -14.76 -10.74
N GLU A 865 0.35 -14.59 -12.01
CA GLU A 865 0.30 -13.27 -12.69
C GLU A 865 -0.75 -12.35 -12.05
N MET A 866 -1.92 -12.89 -11.66
CA MET A 866 -2.92 -12.17 -10.86
C MET A 866 -2.34 -11.57 -9.58
N ALA A 867 -1.47 -12.31 -8.88
CA ALA A 867 -0.81 -11.82 -7.67
C ALA A 867 0.27 -10.77 -7.98
N LEU A 868 1.02 -10.93 -9.07
CA LEU A 868 1.99 -9.94 -9.57
C LEU A 868 1.31 -8.62 -9.93
N LEU A 869 0.25 -8.65 -10.74
CA LEU A 869 -0.51 -7.47 -11.16
C LEU A 869 -1.17 -6.79 -9.95
N THR A 870 -1.73 -7.57 -9.01
CA THR A 870 -2.24 -7.07 -7.73
C THR A 870 -1.13 -6.39 -6.91
N ALA A 871 0.04 -7.02 -6.77
CA ALA A 871 1.17 -6.52 -6.00
C ALA A 871 1.75 -5.21 -6.58
N ILE A 872 1.77 -5.09 -7.91
CA ILE A 872 2.15 -3.87 -8.62
C ILE A 872 1.10 -2.77 -8.42
N ALA A 873 -0.19 -3.08 -8.64
CA ALA A 873 -1.27 -2.11 -8.53
C ALA A 873 -1.35 -1.50 -7.11
N ILE A 874 -1.35 -2.34 -6.07
CA ILE A 874 -1.33 -1.88 -4.66
C ILE A 874 -0.05 -1.08 -4.38
N GLY A 875 1.10 -1.51 -4.93
CA GLY A 875 2.38 -0.80 -4.82
C GLY A 875 2.31 0.64 -5.32
N LEU A 876 1.79 0.83 -6.55
CA LEU A 876 1.65 2.14 -7.19
C LEU A 876 0.63 3.03 -6.47
N VAL A 877 -0.52 2.48 -6.07
CA VAL A 877 -1.59 3.22 -5.37
C VAL A 877 -1.15 3.71 -3.99
N SER A 878 -0.50 2.85 -3.19
CA SER A 878 -0.32 3.10 -1.75
C SER A 878 1.04 3.69 -1.33
N ALA A 879 2.09 3.54 -2.14
CA ALA A 879 3.44 3.99 -1.76
C ALA A 879 3.55 5.52 -1.63
N ALA A 880 3.05 6.27 -2.63
CA ALA A 880 3.15 7.74 -2.61
C ALA A 880 2.31 8.41 -1.52
N PRO A 881 1.05 7.99 -1.23
CA PRO A 881 0.31 8.45 -0.06
C PRO A 881 1.00 8.07 1.26
N GLY A 882 1.53 6.83 1.36
CA GLY A 882 2.23 6.34 2.55
C GLY A 882 3.44 7.19 2.94
N VAL A 883 4.21 7.71 1.97
CA VAL A 883 5.34 8.61 2.22
C VAL A 883 4.90 9.89 2.92
N ARG A 884 3.84 10.54 2.42
CA ARG A 884 3.41 11.86 2.90
C ARG A 884 3.05 11.88 4.38
N VAL A 885 2.57 10.76 4.93
CA VAL A 885 2.16 10.69 6.35
C VAL A 885 3.32 10.96 7.33
N PHE A 886 4.57 10.69 6.93
CA PHE A 886 5.76 10.93 7.76
C PHE A 886 6.74 11.95 7.17
N SER A 887 6.84 12.11 5.85
CA SER A 887 7.82 13.00 5.24
C SER A 887 7.53 14.49 5.48
N GLU A 888 6.26 14.87 5.59
CA GLU A 888 5.83 16.27 5.75
C GLU A 888 5.97 16.77 7.19
N GLU A 889 5.66 15.93 8.19
CA GLU A 889 5.73 16.28 9.61
C GLU A 889 7.10 16.01 10.27
N MET A 890 8.09 15.55 9.50
CA MET A 890 9.45 15.26 9.98
C MET A 890 10.07 16.40 10.80
N LEU A 891 9.84 17.66 10.40
CA LEU A 891 10.35 18.85 11.10
C LEU A 891 9.62 19.10 12.43
N LEU A 892 8.30 18.91 12.46
CA LEU A 892 7.50 19.00 13.68
C LEU A 892 7.91 17.92 14.69
N HIS A 893 8.08 16.68 14.22
CA HIS A 893 8.55 15.58 15.07
C HIS A 893 9.89 15.91 15.76
N ARG A 894 10.83 16.53 15.03
CA ARG A 894 12.12 16.97 15.58
C ARG A 894 11.92 18.03 16.67
N ARG A 895 11.16 19.10 16.38
CA ARG A 895 10.81 20.15 17.35
C ARG A 895 10.20 19.57 18.63
N GLU A 896 9.20 18.69 18.48
CA GLU A 896 8.52 18.04 19.61
C GLU A 896 9.44 17.11 20.41
N ALA A 897 10.30 16.33 19.75
CA ALA A 897 11.24 15.43 20.42
C ALA A 897 12.34 16.20 21.19
N GLU A 898 12.79 17.34 20.68
CA GLU A 898 13.69 18.27 21.36
C GLU A 898 13.00 18.85 22.61
N ALA A 899 11.77 19.36 22.47
CA ALA A 899 10.90 19.80 23.57
C ALA A 899 10.50 18.69 24.58
N GLY A 900 10.87 17.43 24.31
CA GLY A 900 10.77 16.32 25.26
C GLY A 900 9.61 15.35 25.04
N HIS A 901 8.92 15.40 23.89
CA HIS A 901 7.87 14.44 23.53
C HIS A 901 8.46 13.04 23.27
N SER A 902 7.70 11.99 23.58
CA SER A 902 8.12 10.60 23.35
C SER A 902 8.02 10.23 21.86
N ARG A 903 9.18 10.06 21.20
CA ARG A 903 9.26 9.71 19.77
C ARG A 903 8.43 8.46 19.42
N LEU A 904 8.47 7.44 20.28
CA LEU A 904 7.71 6.20 20.11
C LEU A 904 6.19 6.40 20.27
N ALA A 905 5.76 7.29 21.18
CA ALA A 905 4.34 7.59 21.35
C ALA A 905 3.77 8.33 20.13
N TYR A 906 4.54 9.27 19.57
CA TYR A 906 4.21 9.92 18.30
C TYR A 906 4.13 8.90 17.14
N PHE A 907 5.16 8.06 16.99
CA PHE A 907 5.25 7.13 15.86
C PHE A 907 4.10 6.12 15.85
N LEU A 908 3.85 5.43 16.97
CA LEU A 908 2.75 4.47 17.08
C LEU A 908 1.38 5.13 16.89
N ALA A 909 1.18 6.32 17.43
CA ALA A 909 -0.06 7.08 17.25
C ALA A 909 -0.30 7.43 15.77
N LYS A 910 0.75 7.85 15.04
CA LYS A 910 0.67 8.14 13.61
C LYS A 910 0.38 6.87 12.82
N SER A 911 1.13 5.78 13.04
CA SER A 911 0.92 4.49 12.36
C SER A 911 -0.49 3.93 12.56
N LEU A 912 -1.05 4.02 13.77
CA LEU A 912 -2.41 3.54 14.05
C LEU A 912 -3.48 4.42 13.37
N SER A 913 -3.27 5.73 13.28
CA SER A 913 -4.23 6.65 12.63
C SER A 913 -4.43 6.39 11.13
N ILE A 914 -3.50 5.69 10.48
CA ILE A 914 -3.55 5.33 9.05
C ILE A 914 -4.49 4.14 8.81
N VAL A 915 -4.67 3.24 9.79
CA VAL A 915 -5.32 1.94 9.57
C VAL A 915 -6.72 2.05 8.96
N PRO A 916 -7.65 2.92 9.41
CA PRO A 916 -8.97 3.04 8.78
C PRO A 916 -8.91 3.53 7.32
N ARG A 917 -7.98 4.46 7.01
CA ARG A 917 -7.75 4.99 5.67
C ARG A 917 -7.21 3.93 4.72
N MET A 918 -6.20 3.19 5.15
CA MET A 918 -5.64 2.03 4.44
C MET A 918 -6.70 0.93 4.23
N THR A 919 -7.59 0.72 5.20
CA THR A 919 -8.68 -0.27 5.11
C THR A 919 -9.73 0.15 4.06
N MET A 920 -10.15 1.43 4.05
CA MET A 920 -11.04 1.95 3.01
C MET A 920 -10.42 1.87 1.62
N ALA A 921 -9.15 2.26 1.46
CA ALA A 921 -8.45 2.16 0.17
C ALA A 921 -8.33 0.70 -0.30
N CYS A 922 -8.03 -0.24 0.60
CA CYS A 922 -8.01 -1.67 0.28
C CYS A 922 -9.40 -2.19 -0.11
N MET A 923 -10.47 -1.74 0.55
CA MET A 923 -11.83 -2.17 0.21
C MET A 923 -12.24 -1.64 -1.17
N HIS A 924 -11.96 -0.37 -1.45
CA HIS A 924 -12.17 0.26 -2.76
C HIS A 924 -11.35 -0.38 -3.88
N PHE A 925 -10.16 -0.93 -3.58
CA PHE A 925 -9.38 -1.72 -4.55
C PHE A 925 -9.96 -3.14 -4.75
N THR A 926 -10.23 -3.87 -3.66
CA THR A 926 -10.60 -5.30 -3.73
C THR A 926 -12.02 -5.52 -4.24
N VAL A 927 -12.99 -4.65 -3.93
CA VAL A 927 -14.40 -4.86 -4.31
C VAL A 927 -14.62 -4.81 -5.83
N PRO A 928 -14.16 -3.78 -6.60
CA PRO A 928 -14.28 -3.78 -8.06
C PRO A 928 -13.51 -4.92 -8.73
N LEU A 929 -12.34 -5.28 -8.17
CA LEU A 929 -11.53 -6.40 -8.66
C LEU A 929 -12.29 -7.72 -8.57
N TRP A 930 -12.86 -8.05 -7.41
CA TRP A 930 -13.64 -9.27 -7.22
C TRP A 930 -14.99 -9.28 -7.95
N LEU A 931 -15.60 -8.11 -8.16
CA LEU A 931 -16.85 -7.97 -8.89
C LEU A 931 -16.70 -8.28 -10.39
N LEU A 932 -15.51 -8.05 -10.96
CA LEU A 932 -15.25 -8.18 -12.39
C LEU A 932 -14.42 -9.41 -12.76
N SER A 933 -13.38 -9.74 -12.00
CA SER A 933 -12.53 -10.92 -12.28
C SER A 933 -13.09 -12.23 -11.70
N THR A 934 -14.09 -12.14 -10.81
CA THR A 934 -14.82 -13.26 -10.17
C THR A 934 -13.94 -14.48 -9.82
N PRO A 935 -12.83 -14.30 -9.09
CA PRO A 935 -11.86 -15.37 -8.86
C PRO A 935 -12.38 -16.40 -7.86
N ILE A 936 -11.91 -17.65 -7.98
CA ILE A 936 -12.26 -18.78 -7.11
C ILE A 936 -11.92 -18.52 -5.63
N MET A 937 -10.93 -17.66 -5.36
CA MET A 937 -10.53 -17.26 -4.02
C MET A 937 -11.61 -16.37 -3.36
N GLY A 938 -12.22 -16.84 -2.28
CA GLY A 938 -13.30 -16.11 -1.59
C GLY A 938 -12.94 -14.68 -1.14
N TRP A 939 -13.84 -13.72 -1.40
CA TRP A 939 -13.60 -12.28 -1.23
C TRP A 939 -12.97 -11.88 0.12
N GLY A 940 -13.49 -12.42 1.24
CA GLY A 940 -13.00 -12.05 2.57
C GLY A 940 -11.52 -12.39 2.79
N LEU A 941 -11.04 -13.48 2.20
CA LEU A 941 -9.65 -13.89 2.29
C LEU A 941 -8.76 -13.05 1.36
N GLY A 942 -9.24 -12.74 0.15
CA GLY A 942 -8.57 -11.84 -0.79
C GLY A 942 -8.41 -10.42 -0.22
N PHE A 943 -9.46 -9.90 0.43
CA PHE A 943 -9.42 -8.62 1.14
C PHE A 943 -8.39 -8.60 2.27
N VAL A 944 -8.31 -9.64 3.10
CA VAL A 944 -7.32 -9.72 4.20
C VAL A 944 -5.89 -9.84 3.66
N ALA A 945 -5.67 -10.66 2.62
CA ALA A 945 -4.36 -10.78 1.96
C ALA A 945 -3.89 -9.43 1.38
N ASN A 946 -4.78 -8.75 0.65
CA ASN A 946 -4.51 -7.43 0.10
C ASN A 946 -4.29 -6.38 1.21
N LEU A 947 -5.07 -6.40 2.29
CA LEU A 947 -4.92 -5.46 3.41
C LEU A 947 -3.56 -5.59 4.10
N PHE A 948 -3.03 -6.81 4.21
CA PHE A 948 -1.68 -7.04 4.77
C PHE A 948 -0.57 -6.70 3.76
N TYR A 949 -0.80 -6.80 2.46
CA TYR A 949 0.12 -6.27 1.46
C TYR A 949 0.11 -4.72 1.40
N PHE A 950 -1.05 -4.07 1.47
CA PHE A 950 -1.18 -2.63 1.72
C PHE A 950 -0.43 -2.22 3.00
N TYR A 951 -0.57 -2.99 4.09
CA TYR A 951 0.18 -2.78 5.33
C TYR A 951 1.70 -2.86 5.10
N CYS A 952 2.20 -3.80 4.30
CA CYS A 952 3.61 -3.86 3.89
C CYS A 952 4.05 -2.59 3.15
N ILE A 953 3.35 -2.17 2.09
CA ILE A 953 3.76 -1.01 1.29
C ILE A 953 3.69 0.31 2.07
N PHE A 954 2.67 0.52 2.92
CA PHE A 954 2.66 1.66 3.86
C PHE A 954 3.84 1.63 4.86
N GLY A 955 4.32 0.44 5.24
CA GLY A 955 5.51 0.27 6.08
C GLY A 955 6.79 0.64 5.32
N LEU A 956 6.95 0.13 4.10
CA LEU A 956 8.06 0.42 3.18
C LEU A 956 8.18 1.93 2.90
N ALA A 957 7.06 2.57 2.55
CA ALA A 957 6.96 4.02 2.34
C ALA A 957 7.33 4.84 3.59
N SER A 958 6.94 4.36 4.77
CA SER A 958 7.33 4.97 6.06
C SER A 958 8.84 4.90 6.29
N ALA A 959 9.51 3.80 5.89
CA ALA A 959 10.97 3.68 6.00
C ALA A 959 11.70 4.60 5.02
N ILE A 960 11.26 4.65 3.76
CA ILE A 960 11.85 5.50 2.71
C ILE A 960 11.78 6.99 3.08
N SER A 961 10.68 7.41 3.73
CA SER A 961 10.49 8.78 4.25
C SER A 961 11.52 9.23 5.31
N MET A 962 12.27 8.31 5.92
CA MET A 962 13.33 8.62 6.88
C MET A 962 14.67 8.92 6.20
N VAL A 963 14.95 8.24 5.09
CA VAL A 963 16.25 8.26 4.39
C VAL A 963 16.29 9.33 3.30
N VAL A 964 15.22 9.45 2.52
CA VAL A 964 15.15 10.32 1.34
C VAL A 964 14.65 11.73 1.73
N LYS A 965 14.95 12.73 0.88
CA LYS A 965 14.37 14.07 0.93
C LYS A 965 12.85 14.05 0.70
N ARG A 966 12.16 15.10 1.19
CA ARG A 966 10.69 15.15 1.15
C ARG A 966 10.14 15.21 -0.29
N GLU A 967 10.86 15.87 -1.20
CA GLU A 967 10.47 15.98 -2.61
C GLU A 967 10.60 14.66 -3.38
N ASP A 968 11.73 13.97 -3.26
CA ASP A 968 12.02 12.76 -4.03
C ASP A 968 11.39 11.48 -3.44
N ALA A 969 11.13 11.45 -2.12
CA ALA A 969 10.68 10.25 -1.42
C ALA A 969 9.46 9.54 -2.04
N PRO A 970 8.42 10.22 -2.57
CA PRO A 970 7.30 9.54 -3.23
C PRO A 970 7.71 8.77 -4.48
N LEU A 971 8.66 9.28 -5.28
CA LEU A 971 9.17 8.66 -6.49
C LEU A 971 10.01 7.43 -6.17
N PHE A 972 10.90 7.54 -5.17
CA PHE A 972 11.65 6.38 -4.68
C PHE A 972 10.73 5.31 -4.07
N ALA A 973 9.65 5.71 -3.39
CA ALA A 973 8.71 4.76 -2.81
C ALA A 973 7.89 4.00 -3.86
N THR A 974 7.38 4.66 -4.91
CA THR A 974 6.68 3.95 -5.99
C THR A 974 7.63 3.05 -6.79
N MET A 975 8.86 3.49 -7.06
CA MET A 975 9.86 2.67 -7.73
C MET A 975 10.23 1.42 -6.92
N ILE A 976 10.49 1.56 -5.61
CA ILE A 976 10.86 0.40 -4.77
C ILE A 976 9.64 -0.51 -4.51
N ALA A 977 8.42 0.04 -4.41
CA ALA A 977 7.20 -0.76 -4.34
C ALA A 977 6.93 -1.55 -5.64
N LEU A 978 7.22 -0.98 -6.81
CA LEU A 978 7.16 -1.67 -8.10
C LEU A 978 8.17 -2.83 -8.16
N ILE A 979 9.42 -2.60 -7.76
CA ILE A 979 10.46 -3.65 -7.67
C ILE A 979 10.02 -4.77 -6.72
N VAL A 980 9.47 -4.42 -5.55
CA VAL A 980 8.92 -5.38 -4.57
C VAL A 980 7.78 -6.22 -5.16
N GLY A 981 6.87 -5.61 -5.92
CA GLY A 981 5.78 -6.32 -6.60
C GLY A 981 6.26 -7.26 -7.71
N ILE A 982 7.26 -6.84 -8.50
CA ILE A 982 7.90 -7.67 -9.53
C ILE A 982 8.64 -8.85 -8.91
N LEU A 983 9.29 -8.66 -7.76
CA LEU A 983 9.90 -9.73 -6.95
C LEU A 983 8.86 -10.58 -6.20
N SER A 984 7.73 -10.89 -6.82
CA SER A 984 6.69 -11.83 -6.35
C SER A 984 6.95 -13.28 -6.77
N GLY A 985 7.88 -13.53 -7.71
CA GLY A 985 8.22 -14.88 -8.16
C GLY A 985 7.23 -15.50 -9.15
N ALA A 986 6.33 -14.71 -9.73
CA ALA A 986 5.51 -15.11 -10.87
C ALA A 986 6.34 -15.07 -12.18
N ALA A 987 7.08 -13.97 -12.39
CA ALA A 987 8.00 -13.78 -13.51
C ALA A 987 9.29 -13.09 -13.03
N PRO A 988 10.45 -13.77 -12.98
CA PRO A 988 10.66 -15.20 -13.24
C PRO A 988 9.97 -16.10 -12.19
N PRO A 989 9.63 -17.35 -12.55
CA PRO A 989 9.07 -18.33 -11.61
C PRO A 989 10.07 -18.68 -10.49
N LEU A 990 9.57 -18.92 -9.28
CA LEU A 990 10.37 -19.18 -8.09
C LEU A 990 11.25 -20.44 -8.21
N SER A 991 10.84 -21.42 -9.02
CA SER A 991 11.64 -22.59 -9.41
C SER A 991 12.97 -22.20 -10.09
N SER A 992 12.94 -21.30 -11.08
CA SER A 992 14.14 -20.77 -11.73
C SER A 992 15.01 -19.96 -10.77
N VAL A 993 14.40 -19.18 -9.87
CA VAL A 993 15.13 -18.41 -8.84
C VAL A 993 15.83 -19.34 -7.82
N ARG A 994 15.22 -20.49 -7.50
CA ARG A 994 15.84 -21.56 -6.69
C ARG A 994 17.04 -22.18 -7.40
N ASN A 995 16.95 -22.41 -8.72
CA ASN A 995 18.08 -22.90 -9.52
C ASN A 995 19.25 -21.91 -9.54
N TRP A 996 18.97 -20.59 -9.51
CA TRP A 996 19.98 -19.54 -9.34
C TRP A 996 20.53 -19.42 -7.90
N LYS A 997 20.02 -20.19 -6.94
CA LYS A 997 20.33 -20.12 -5.49
C LYS A 997 20.03 -18.75 -4.84
N MET A 998 19.18 -17.93 -5.46
CA MET A 998 18.82 -16.57 -5.00
C MET A 998 17.43 -16.48 -4.36
N GLU A 999 16.79 -17.60 -4.01
CA GLU A 999 15.45 -17.65 -3.41
C GLU A 999 15.31 -16.77 -2.14
N TRP A 1000 16.39 -16.56 -1.39
CA TRP A 1000 16.40 -15.68 -0.21
C TRP A 1000 16.03 -14.23 -0.56
N LEU A 1001 16.48 -13.70 -1.69
CA LEU A 1001 16.25 -12.31 -2.10
C LEU A 1001 14.78 -12.10 -2.51
N TRP A 1002 14.19 -13.09 -3.18
CA TRP A 1002 12.76 -13.09 -3.49
C TRP A 1002 11.91 -13.25 -2.22
N ARG A 1003 12.26 -14.16 -1.30
CA ARG A 1003 11.52 -14.35 -0.03
C ARG A 1003 11.61 -13.18 0.96
N MET A 1004 12.55 -12.26 0.77
CA MET A 1004 12.55 -10.95 1.46
C MET A 1004 11.45 -10.00 0.95
N SER A 1005 10.89 -10.24 -0.24
CA SER A 1005 9.75 -9.48 -0.74
C SER A 1005 8.43 -9.96 -0.13
N PRO A 1006 7.54 -9.06 0.34
CA PRO A 1006 6.15 -9.41 0.64
C PRO A 1006 5.38 -9.93 -0.59
N GLY A 1007 5.84 -9.66 -1.82
CA GLY A 1007 5.21 -10.12 -3.05
C GLY A 1007 5.14 -11.65 -3.17
N VAL A 1008 6.19 -12.37 -2.75
CA VAL A 1008 6.21 -13.86 -2.82
C VAL A 1008 5.16 -14.45 -1.90
N TRP A 1009 5.00 -13.90 -0.69
CA TRP A 1009 4.04 -14.40 0.28
C TRP A 1009 2.59 -14.10 -0.13
N LEU A 1010 2.34 -13.00 -0.85
CA LEU A 1010 1.06 -12.75 -1.52
C LEU A 1010 0.82 -13.73 -2.68
N ALA A 1011 1.84 -14.00 -3.50
CA ALA A 1011 1.75 -14.93 -4.63
C ALA A 1011 1.50 -16.38 -4.20
N GLU A 1012 2.18 -16.89 -3.16
CA GLU A 1012 1.89 -18.21 -2.60
C GLU A 1012 0.45 -18.31 -2.05
N ILE A 1013 -0.10 -17.23 -1.45
CA ILE A 1013 -1.49 -17.19 -0.99
C ILE A 1013 -2.47 -17.26 -2.18
N TYR A 1014 -2.30 -16.40 -3.18
CA TYR A 1014 -3.17 -16.37 -4.37
C TYR A 1014 -3.09 -17.69 -5.14
N PHE A 1015 -1.89 -18.19 -5.42
CA PHE A 1015 -1.68 -19.47 -6.10
C PHE A 1015 -2.33 -20.63 -5.34
N GLY A 1016 -2.05 -20.78 -4.04
CA GLY A 1016 -2.63 -21.84 -3.22
C GLY A 1016 -4.16 -21.81 -3.19
N GLN A 1017 -4.78 -20.63 -3.14
CA GLN A 1017 -6.25 -20.50 -3.07
C GLN A 1017 -6.97 -20.56 -4.42
N LEU A 1018 -6.28 -20.28 -5.54
CA LEU A 1018 -6.83 -20.46 -6.89
C LEU A 1018 -6.67 -21.90 -7.40
N VAL A 1019 -5.60 -22.58 -6.99
CA VAL A 1019 -5.22 -23.90 -7.53
C VAL A 1019 -5.78 -25.07 -6.72
N THR A 1020 -5.73 -25.02 -5.39
CA THR A 1020 -6.16 -26.15 -4.53
C THR A 1020 -7.61 -26.61 -4.77
N PRO A 1021 -8.61 -25.71 -4.98
CA PRO A 1021 -9.99 -26.14 -5.25
C PRO A 1021 -10.16 -27.01 -6.49
N LEU A 1022 -9.24 -26.93 -7.47
CA LEU A 1022 -9.29 -27.66 -8.73
C LEU A 1022 -8.49 -28.98 -8.70
N GLY A 1023 -7.89 -29.33 -7.56
CA GLY A 1023 -6.99 -30.48 -7.40
C GLY A 1023 -7.62 -31.87 -7.57
N TYR A 1024 -8.94 -31.96 -7.68
CA TYR A 1024 -9.65 -33.21 -8.00
C TYR A 1024 -9.74 -33.48 -9.51
N VAL A 1025 -9.52 -32.44 -10.35
CA VAL A 1025 -9.50 -32.55 -11.82
C VAL A 1025 -8.05 -32.56 -12.34
N TYR A 1026 -7.19 -31.68 -11.80
CA TYR A 1026 -5.83 -31.47 -12.30
C TYR A 1026 -4.73 -31.90 -11.32
N ASP A 1027 -3.57 -32.30 -11.84
CA ASP A 1027 -2.35 -32.42 -11.05
C ASP A 1027 -1.77 -31.05 -10.67
N ILE A 1028 -2.07 -30.66 -9.44
CA ILE A 1028 -1.59 -29.43 -8.80
C ILE A 1028 -0.15 -29.56 -8.25
N GLN A 1029 0.38 -30.78 -8.09
CA GLN A 1029 1.74 -31.00 -7.59
C GLN A 1029 2.78 -30.72 -8.68
N SER A 1030 2.56 -31.18 -9.92
CA SER A 1030 3.40 -30.78 -11.05
C SER A 1030 3.40 -29.27 -11.28
N ALA A 1031 2.24 -28.60 -11.12
CA ALA A 1031 2.14 -27.15 -11.18
C ALA A 1031 2.92 -26.43 -10.07
N ALA A 1032 2.85 -26.92 -8.82
CA ALA A 1032 3.64 -26.41 -7.70
C ALA A 1032 5.15 -26.63 -7.91
N GLY A 1033 5.54 -27.78 -8.46
CA GLY A 1033 6.93 -28.07 -8.83
C GLY A 1033 7.47 -27.13 -9.91
N MET A 1034 6.72 -26.93 -11.00
CA MET A 1034 7.12 -26.06 -12.12
C MET A 1034 7.17 -24.58 -11.75
N THR A 1035 6.24 -24.08 -10.93
CA THR A 1035 6.27 -22.69 -10.45
C THR A 1035 7.25 -22.47 -9.29
N GLY A 1036 7.47 -23.49 -8.45
CA GLY A 1036 8.30 -23.45 -7.25
C GLY A 1036 7.60 -22.93 -5.99
N PHE A 1037 6.31 -22.57 -6.10
CA PHE A 1037 5.47 -22.13 -4.98
C PHE A 1037 5.02 -23.28 -4.08
N ARG A 1038 4.45 -22.94 -2.92
CA ARG A 1038 3.91 -23.89 -1.95
C ARG A 1038 2.39 -23.72 -1.86
N LEU A 1039 1.68 -24.84 -1.90
CA LEU A 1039 0.23 -24.89 -1.68
C LEU A 1039 -0.09 -24.82 -0.17
N ASP A 1040 0.76 -25.41 0.67
CA ASP A 1040 0.61 -25.44 2.12
C ASP A 1040 1.02 -24.13 2.81
N GLY A 1041 0.16 -23.63 3.68
CA GLY A 1041 0.56 -22.65 4.71
C GLY A 1041 -0.06 -21.26 4.62
N LEU A 1042 -1.27 -21.11 4.07
CA LEU A 1042 -2.07 -19.87 4.05
C LEU A 1042 -1.83 -18.96 5.27
N TRP A 1043 -2.06 -19.45 6.49
CA TRP A 1043 -1.91 -18.68 7.73
C TRP A 1043 -0.46 -18.31 8.07
N LYS A 1044 0.53 -19.13 7.67
CA LYS A 1044 1.97 -18.83 7.85
C LYS A 1044 2.36 -17.66 6.96
N ASN A 1045 1.95 -17.69 5.69
CA ASN A 1045 2.24 -16.65 4.70
C ASN A 1045 1.53 -15.34 5.06
N MET A 1046 0.29 -15.44 5.53
CA MET A 1046 -0.48 -14.31 6.05
C MET A 1046 0.20 -13.65 7.26
N GLY A 1047 0.75 -14.46 8.19
CA GLY A 1047 1.55 -13.98 9.32
C GLY A 1047 2.88 -13.35 8.91
N LEU A 1048 3.54 -13.88 7.87
CA LEU A 1048 4.78 -13.33 7.33
C LEU A 1048 4.60 -11.94 6.70
N LEU A 1049 3.47 -11.67 6.04
CA LEU A 1049 3.12 -10.32 5.57
C LEU A 1049 3.05 -9.32 6.75
N ILE A 1050 2.35 -9.66 7.83
CA ILE A 1050 2.29 -8.82 9.04
C ILE A 1050 3.70 -8.61 9.62
N ALA A 1051 4.52 -9.66 9.69
CA ALA A 1051 5.90 -9.57 10.19
C ALA A 1051 6.76 -8.63 9.34
N ILE A 1052 6.76 -8.76 8.00
CA ILE A 1052 7.51 -7.91 7.07
C ILE A 1052 7.05 -6.44 7.19
N GLY A 1053 5.74 -6.19 7.17
CA GLY A 1053 5.20 -4.83 7.35
C GLY A 1053 5.51 -4.23 8.73
N THR A 1054 5.67 -5.06 9.76
CA THR A 1054 6.12 -4.64 11.09
C THR A 1054 7.62 -4.31 11.09
N ILE A 1055 8.45 -5.13 10.46
CA ILE A 1055 9.90 -4.90 10.30
C ILE A 1055 10.16 -3.58 9.56
N TYR A 1056 9.45 -3.30 8.47
CA TYR A 1056 9.57 -2.00 7.78
C TYR A 1056 9.21 -0.81 8.70
N ARG A 1057 8.22 -0.95 9.60
CA ARG A 1057 7.89 0.09 10.59
C ARG A 1057 8.94 0.19 11.71
N ILE A 1058 9.58 -0.90 12.10
CA ILE A 1058 10.73 -0.88 13.03
C ILE A 1058 11.91 -0.16 12.38
N LEU A 1059 12.23 -0.45 11.11
CA LEU A 1059 13.27 0.25 10.34
C LEU A 1059 12.94 1.75 10.20
N ALA A 1060 11.67 2.10 9.94
CA ALA A 1060 11.22 3.50 9.93
C ALA A 1060 11.42 4.17 11.30
N PHE A 1061 11.07 3.50 12.41
CA PHE A 1061 11.28 4.04 13.75
C PHE A 1061 12.77 4.20 14.09
N VAL A 1062 13.62 3.26 13.69
CA VAL A 1062 15.09 3.36 13.85
C VAL A 1062 15.66 4.51 13.00
N GLY A 1063 15.19 4.68 11.76
CA GLY A 1063 15.48 5.84 10.92
C GLY A 1063 15.07 7.16 11.57
N LEU A 1064 13.91 7.20 12.25
CA LEU A 1064 13.45 8.35 13.03
C LEU A 1064 14.32 8.65 14.26
N LEU A 1065 15.08 7.67 14.76
CA LEU A 1065 16.08 7.87 15.83
C LEU A 1065 17.38 8.47 15.30
N TRP A 1066 17.87 8.02 14.14
CA TRP A 1066 19.19 8.37 13.57
C TRP A 1066 19.18 9.36 12.38
N GLY A 1067 18.01 9.81 11.93
CA GLY A 1067 17.80 10.66 10.74
C GLY A 1067 18.42 12.07 10.75
N THR A 1068 19.31 12.38 11.69
CA THR A 1068 20.24 13.52 11.62
C THR A 1068 21.57 13.16 10.94
N LYS A 1069 21.87 11.87 10.74
CA LYS A 1069 23.11 11.38 10.10
C LYS A 1069 22.93 10.63 8.78
N MET A 1070 21.72 10.14 8.48
CA MET A 1070 21.47 9.19 7.38
C MET A 1070 20.54 9.73 6.28
N ARG A 1071 20.42 11.05 6.13
CA ARG A 1071 19.58 11.65 5.08
C ARG A 1071 20.44 11.97 3.86
N ILE A 1072 20.02 11.46 2.70
CA ILE A 1072 20.74 11.55 1.42
C ILE A 1072 20.08 12.62 0.54
#